data_AF-A0AA42YGH4-F1
#
_entry.id   AF-A0AA42YGH4-F1
#
_cell.length_a   1.000
_cell.length_b   1.000
_cell.length_c   1.000
_cell.angle_alpha   90.00
_cell.angle_beta   90.00
_cell.angle_gamma   90.00
#
_symmetry.space_group_name_H-M   'P 1'
#
loop_
_entity.id
_entity.type
_entity.pdbx_description
1 polymer ?
#
loop_
_entity_poly.entity_id
_entity_poly.type
_entity_poly.pdbx_seq_one_letter_code
_entity_poly.pdbx_strand_id
1 'polypeptide(L)'
;MKRATTRMGSRARSRALGIATRPLPALALAILVAVVGPARASGSSALSSPSGLGMDARIACQTAIEETLWEHRIWPAVNPGAKPGLWDMTSPAAVEAKAREALERTQALAELWDVHVTPAMLQSEIDRQAASTRSPALLRALWTALGDEPQLVAECLARPALVNGMLEERFGRDPRFRGVELGRWWSDHRERFTGRWTTPAGAYSLPEIPDGNACDTWDDTPSIPLVTLGRTVWTGSEMIFIGGDQGHRYSPATDTWETMTTAGHPGSVTDFSAVWTGTELIQWGGCDGGTEFCTTWLGGRYAPASDTWTLTSLTGVPSPRRLHDAVWTGSEMIVWGGCTEDSAGNQNCDIELDTGGRYDPSTDTWSAMTTVGAPAARIEPEMVWTGSQMIVWSGTSAAHPGGRYDPSTDSWLAISTVGAPEGMRSPVVWTGAEMIAWGGCVDWPFCSVSTASGGRYDPASDSWTPVSGSGAPSARLQHTAVWSGSEMIVFGGSDDGFGVLGDGARYAPGSDSWTPVDLAGAPSARRDHQAVWAGDEMIVWGGWNPETSRNGARYSPASDTWAAVSANDPNSFREQHTAVWTGAEMIVWGGSGDNAIDLNTGRLYSLATDSWAATAPSGLDPGLGHSAIWTGTEMIIWGGSVHSGPGEGGRYDPVADAWTPTSTAGAPPASAHHTAVWTGTTMVVWGGSTQSNPFSRSGGRYDVATDTWQPVTLAGAPGGRYGGAAVWTGDVMVVWGGVGTTELIADGGRYDPAADSWSPVSAAGQPSPRIFHTAFWNGSEMVVWGGAADVNPWDLRNDGGKYDPLSDSWVPTSVTGAPAGRAKHSSAWTGSEMIVWGGCNGGGCSDQLVSGGRYDLDTGEWQPTNEAGAPREREFHSAVWTGSEMIVWGGYGGRGKLHTGGRYAAGPSCTNDIFADGFESGDLSAWDVAVP
;
A
#
# COMPACT_ATOMS: atom_id res chain seq x y z
N MET A 1 52.23 16.89 41.54
CA MET A 1 53.60 16.69 41.00
C MET A 1 53.55 16.74 39.47
N LYS A 2 54.68 16.98 38.79
CA LYS A 2 55.00 16.75 37.35
C LYS A 2 53.86 16.73 36.29
N ARG A 3 53.97 17.69 35.35
CA ARG A 3 53.53 17.70 33.92
C ARG A 3 52.02 17.89 33.61
N ALA A 4 51.62 18.58 32.52
CA ALA A 4 52.29 19.63 31.73
C ALA A 4 51.29 20.37 30.79
N THR A 5 51.20 21.71 30.93
CA THR A 5 50.95 22.73 29.88
C THR A 5 49.79 22.60 28.87
N THR A 6 48.77 23.45 29.06
CA THR A 6 47.94 24.06 28.01
C THR A 6 48.60 25.34 27.44
N ARG A 7 48.45 25.61 26.13
CA ARG A 7 48.30 26.95 25.47
C ARG A 7 48.32 26.77 23.93
N MET A 8 47.52 27.39 23.07
CA MET A 8 46.75 28.67 23.01
C MET A 8 47.56 29.99 22.89
N GLY A 9 47.24 30.77 21.84
CA GLY A 9 47.61 32.17 21.61
C GLY A 9 47.83 32.47 20.11
N SER A 10 46.98 33.19 19.36
CA SER A 10 46.66 34.65 19.41
C SER A 10 47.78 35.53 18.82
N ARG A 11 47.59 36.62 18.04
CA ARG A 11 46.45 37.48 17.59
C ARG A 11 46.87 38.14 16.24
N ALA A 12 46.02 38.28 15.21
CA ALA A 12 44.92 39.25 15.01
C ALA A 12 45.31 40.74 14.79
N ARG A 13 45.14 41.23 13.55
CA ARG A 13 45.04 42.64 13.01
C ARG A 13 45.14 42.57 11.47
N SER A 14 44.57 43.44 10.62
CA SER A 14 43.44 44.39 10.69
C SER A 14 43.13 44.92 9.25
N ARG A 15 41.90 45.43 8.98
CA ARG A 15 41.53 46.17 7.72
C ARG A 15 42.43 47.42 7.52
N ALA A 16 42.59 48.08 6.36
CA ALA A 16 42.04 47.99 4.97
C ALA A 16 43.21 48.33 3.97
N LEU A 17 43.10 48.77 2.69
CA LEU A 17 42.04 49.20 1.73
C LEU A 17 42.66 49.17 0.29
N GLY A 18 41.88 49.18 -0.80
CA GLY A 18 42.42 49.48 -2.15
C GLY A 18 41.45 49.31 -3.34
N ILE A 19 41.10 50.42 -4.01
CA ILE A 19 40.20 50.49 -5.18
C ILE A 19 40.97 50.30 -6.51
N ALA A 20 40.38 49.58 -7.49
CA ALA A 20 40.71 49.71 -8.92
C ALA A 20 39.52 49.23 -9.80
N THR A 21 39.36 49.76 -11.03
CA THR A 21 38.16 49.54 -11.87
C THR A 21 38.40 49.49 -13.39
N ARG A 22 37.93 48.41 -14.06
CA ARG A 22 37.56 48.32 -15.52
C ARG A 22 38.67 48.61 -16.56
N PRO A 23 38.46 48.51 -17.90
CA PRO A 23 37.48 47.73 -18.72
C PRO A 23 38.03 47.00 -19.99
N LEU A 24 37.32 45.95 -20.48
CA LEU A 24 37.08 45.59 -21.93
C LEU A 24 38.29 45.26 -22.87
N PRO A 25 38.10 44.82 -24.14
CA PRO A 25 37.20 43.78 -24.70
C PRO A 25 37.87 42.82 -25.77
N ALA A 26 37.05 41.95 -26.37
CA ALA A 26 36.94 41.68 -27.84
C ALA A 26 37.34 40.31 -28.47
N LEU A 27 36.36 39.81 -29.25
CA LEU A 27 36.41 38.99 -30.47
C LEU A 27 37.02 37.56 -30.49
N ALA A 28 36.43 36.75 -31.37
CA ALA A 28 36.79 35.35 -31.64
C ALA A 28 37.47 35.18 -33.00
N LEU A 29 38.21 34.08 -33.17
CA LEU A 29 38.48 33.48 -34.48
C LEU A 29 38.62 31.96 -34.31
N ALA A 30 38.00 31.19 -35.21
CA ALA A 30 38.09 29.72 -35.22
C ALA A 30 39.16 29.25 -36.22
N ILE A 31 39.81 28.12 -35.93
CA ILE A 31 40.58 27.35 -36.91
C ILE A 31 40.14 25.88 -36.82
N LEU A 32 39.68 25.34 -37.95
CA LEU A 32 39.41 23.92 -38.12
C LEU A 32 40.71 23.17 -38.43
N VAL A 33 40.85 21.95 -37.93
CA VAL A 33 41.71 20.92 -38.54
C VAL A 33 40.85 19.68 -38.71
N ALA A 34 40.67 19.22 -39.95
CA ALA A 34 39.92 18.02 -40.27
C ALA A 34 40.88 16.87 -40.61
N VAL A 35 40.53 15.66 -40.20
CA VAL A 35 41.09 14.40 -40.72
C VAL A 35 39.93 13.54 -41.22
N VAL A 36 40.14 12.86 -42.35
CA VAL A 36 39.07 12.30 -43.19
C VAL A 36 38.65 10.91 -42.72
N GLY A 37 37.36 10.73 -42.44
CA GLY A 37 36.70 9.42 -42.43
C GLY A 37 36.27 9.00 -43.85
N PRO A 38 36.24 7.69 -44.18
CA PRO A 38 35.88 7.23 -45.52
C PRO A 38 34.38 7.42 -45.79
N ALA A 39 34.03 7.98 -46.94
CA ALA A 39 32.64 8.19 -47.33
C ALA A 39 31.94 6.88 -47.72
N ARG A 40 30.81 6.57 -47.08
CA ARG A 40 29.74 5.78 -47.72
C ARG A 40 28.85 6.72 -48.53
N ALA A 41 28.41 6.26 -49.71
CA ALA A 41 27.75 7.12 -50.69
C ALA A 41 26.29 7.43 -50.33
N SER A 42 25.89 8.69 -50.53
CA SER A 42 24.52 9.18 -50.34
C SER A 42 23.59 8.76 -51.50
N GLY A 43 23.16 7.50 -51.49
CA GLY A 43 22.19 6.94 -52.44
C GLY A 43 20.74 7.26 -52.08
N SER A 44 20.27 8.49 -52.36
CA SER A 44 18.86 8.86 -52.17
C SER A 44 17.98 8.43 -53.35
N SER A 45 17.34 7.26 -53.25
CA SER A 45 16.26 6.83 -54.16
C SER A 45 15.48 5.62 -53.62
N ALA A 46 14.16 5.77 -53.44
CA ALA A 46 13.23 4.81 -52.82
C ALA A 46 13.53 4.52 -51.32
N LEU A 47 12.54 4.27 -50.46
CA LEU A 47 11.16 3.85 -50.71
C LEU A 47 10.12 4.88 -50.25
N SER A 48 9.30 5.37 -51.19
CA SER A 48 7.96 5.89 -50.90
C SER A 48 6.95 5.13 -51.76
N SER A 49 6.21 4.23 -51.13
CA SER A 49 5.13 3.42 -51.73
C SER A 49 4.21 2.87 -50.63
N PRO A 50 2.94 2.54 -50.88
CA PRO A 50 1.98 2.12 -49.84
C PRO A 50 2.19 0.70 -49.28
N SER A 51 3.41 0.18 -49.35
CA SER A 51 3.80 -1.18 -48.97
C SER A 51 4.88 -1.09 -47.88
N GLY A 52 4.59 -1.65 -46.70
CA GLY A 52 5.46 -1.53 -45.53
C GLY A 52 6.82 -2.25 -45.62
N LEU A 53 7.56 -2.23 -44.51
CA LEU A 53 8.99 -2.47 -44.43
C LEU A 53 9.47 -3.76 -45.15
N GLY A 54 10.30 -3.56 -46.19
CA GLY A 54 10.85 -4.62 -47.03
C GLY A 54 11.99 -5.41 -46.38
N MET A 55 12.33 -6.57 -46.95
CA MET A 55 13.26 -7.53 -46.36
C MET A 55 14.65 -6.93 -46.11
N ASP A 56 15.25 -6.24 -47.08
CA ASP A 56 16.59 -5.65 -46.94
C ASP A 56 16.67 -4.64 -45.78
N ALA A 57 15.59 -3.88 -45.56
CA ALA A 57 15.50 -2.95 -44.44
C ALA A 57 15.33 -3.66 -43.09
N ARG A 58 14.59 -4.77 -43.04
CA ARG A 58 14.50 -5.62 -41.84
C ARG A 58 15.84 -6.28 -41.50
N ILE A 59 16.60 -6.73 -42.50
CA ILE A 59 17.96 -7.26 -42.31
C ILE A 59 18.89 -6.16 -41.76
N ALA A 60 18.81 -4.93 -42.29
CA ALA A 60 19.59 -3.81 -41.78
C ALA A 60 19.23 -3.44 -40.33
N CYS A 61 17.93 -3.40 -39.98
CA CYS A 61 17.47 -3.15 -38.61
C CYS A 61 17.87 -4.27 -37.65
N GLN A 62 17.71 -5.54 -38.03
CA GLN A 62 18.17 -6.67 -37.22
C GLN A 62 19.70 -6.61 -37.03
N THR A 63 20.45 -6.20 -38.06
CA THR A 63 21.91 -6.01 -37.94
C THR A 63 22.25 -4.97 -36.87
N ALA A 64 21.60 -3.79 -36.90
CA ALA A 64 21.80 -2.76 -35.88
C ALA A 64 21.45 -3.25 -34.47
N ILE A 65 20.33 -3.96 -34.32
CA ILE A 65 19.91 -4.57 -33.05
C ILE A 65 20.95 -5.57 -32.54
N GLU A 66 21.45 -6.48 -33.38
CA GLU A 66 22.47 -7.46 -32.98
C GLU A 66 23.82 -6.80 -32.67
N GLU A 67 24.20 -5.73 -33.37
CA GLU A 67 25.42 -4.96 -33.09
C GLU A 67 25.31 -4.23 -31.73
N THR A 68 24.21 -3.51 -31.47
CA THR A 68 23.96 -2.85 -30.17
C THR A 68 23.82 -3.84 -29.00
N LEU A 69 23.10 -4.95 -29.18
CA LEU A 69 23.02 -6.02 -28.17
C LEU A 69 24.39 -6.65 -27.90
N TRP A 70 25.20 -6.84 -28.94
CA TRP A 70 26.56 -7.35 -28.77
C TRP A 70 27.46 -6.34 -28.05
N GLU A 71 27.38 -5.05 -28.36
CA GLU A 71 28.13 -3.98 -27.67
C GLU A 71 27.83 -3.96 -26.17
N HIS A 72 26.56 -4.08 -25.78
CA HIS A 72 26.14 -4.06 -24.36
C HIS A 72 26.33 -5.39 -23.62
N ARG A 73 26.49 -6.52 -24.33
CA ARG A 73 26.76 -7.82 -23.69
C ARG A 73 28.07 -7.80 -22.90
N ILE A 74 28.01 -8.08 -21.59
CA ILE A 74 29.18 -8.21 -20.72
C ILE A 74 30.14 -9.27 -21.28
N TRP A 75 31.44 -8.98 -21.24
CA TRP A 75 32.51 -9.93 -21.57
C TRP A 75 33.24 -10.31 -20.27
N PRO A 76 33.00 -11.52 -19.72
CA PRO A 76 33.50 -11.89 -18.39
C PRO A 76 35.03 -11.84 -18.27
N ALA A 77 35.53 -11.35 -17.13
CA ALA A 77 36.96 -11.23 -16.86
C ALA A 77 37.72 -12.57 -16.83
N VAL A 78 37.00 -13.70 -16.77
CA VAL A 78 37.56 -15.06 -16.92
C VAL A 78 37.95 -15.40 -18.36
N ASN A 79 37.48 -14.64 -19.37
CA ASN A 79 37.83 -14.86 -20.77
C ASN A 79 39.23 -14.24 -21.05
N PRO A 80 40.24 -15.03 -21.47
CA PRO A 80 41.64 -14.61 -21.51
C PRO A 80 42.02 -13.72 -22.72
N GLY A 81 41.05 -13.06 -23.35
CA GLY A 81 41.24 -12.24 -24.54
C GLY A 81 40.24 -11.10 -24.61
N ALA A 82 40.48 -10.14 -25.51
CA ALA A 82 39.54 -9.05 -25.76
C ALA A 82 38.20 -9.59 -26.30
N LYS A 83 37.12 -8.85 -26.04
CA LYS A 83 35.79 -9.12 -26.59
C LYS A 83 35.85 -9.16 -28.13
N PRO A 84 35.48 -10.27 -28.79
CA PRO A 84 35.50 -10.37 -30.25
C PRO A 84 34.40 -9.50 -30.88
N GLY A 85 34.45 -9.30 -32.19
CA GLY A 85 33.39 -8.62 -32.92
C GLY A 85 32.13 -9.49 -33.04
N LEU A 86 30.97 -8.88 -33.27
CA LEU A 86 29.72 -9.62 -33.53
C LEU A 86 29.92 -10.68 -34.62
N TRP A 87 30.59 -10.29 -35.71
CA TRP A 87 30.82 -11.11 -36.90
C TRP A 87 31.87 -12.22 -36.74
N ASP A 88 32.56 -12.29 -35.59
CA ASP A 88 33.35 -13.47 -35.20
C ASP A 88 32.46 -14.55 -34.52
N MET A 89 31.28 -14.16 -34.04
CA MET A 89 30.36 -14.98 -33.24
C MET A 89 29.03 -15.28 -33.95
N THR A 90 28.71 -14.58 -35.05
CA THR A 90 27.52 -14.80 -35.89
C THR A 90 27.86 -14.67 -37.37
N SER A 91 26.90 -14.95 -38.26
CA SER A 91 27.04 -14.76 -39.70
C SER A 91 25.90 -13.91 -40.28
N PRO A 92 26.11 -13.19 -41.41
CA PRO A 92 25.04 -12.44 -42.07
C PRO A 92 23.79 -13.28 -42.39
N ALA A 93 23.98 -14.56 -42.74
CA ALA A 93 22.87 -15.50 -42.99
C ALA A 93 22.05 -15.82 -41.73
N ALA A 94 22.68 -15.83 -40.54
CA ALA A 94 21.97 -16.00 -39.27
C ALA A 94 21.18 -14.74 -38.88
N VAL A 95 21.71 -13.55 -39.16
CA VAL A 95 21.02 -12.27 -38.96
C VAL A 95 19.84 -12.14 -39.94
N GLU A 96 20.01 -12.55 -41.20
CA GLU A 96 18.90 -12.65 -42.16
C GLU A 96 17.82 -13.64 -41.72
N ALA A 97 18.22 -14.82 -41.21
CA ALA A 97 17.29 -15.82 -40.70
C ALA A 97 16.43 -15.26 -39.55
N LYS A 98 17.03 -14.55 -38.59
CA LYS A 98 16.29 -13.84 -37.52
C LYS A 98 15.29 -12.83 -38.08
N ALA A 99 15.73 -11.97 -39.02
CA ALA A 99 14.86 -10.96 -39.64
C ALA A 99 13.67 -11.58 -40.41
N ARG A 100 13.85 -12.78 -40.97
CA ARG A 100 12.80 -13.55 -41.66
C ARG A 100 11.85 -14.23 -40.68
N GLU A 101 12.37 -14.72 -39.56
CA GLU A 101 11.64 -15.53 -38.59
C GLU A 101 10.47 -14.79 -37.92
N ALA A 102 10.63 -13.49 -37.63
CA ALA A 102 9.56 -12.66 -37.10
C ALA A 102 8.35 -12.58 -38.07
N LEU A 103 8.59 -12.60 -39.38
CA LEU A 103 7.53 -12.66 -40.39
C LEU A 103 6.93 -14.06 -40.45
N GLU A 104 7.76 -15.11 -40.50
CA GLU A 104 7.31 -16.51 -40.48
C GLU A 104 6.36 -16.79 -39.31
N ARG A 105 6.69 -16.30 -38.11
CA ARG A 105 5.84 -16.40 -36.91
C ARG A 105 4.56 -15.58 -37.00
N THR A 106 4.61 -14.40 -37.64
CA THR A 106 3.41 -13.58 -37.92
C THR A 106 2.40 -14.35 -38.81
N GLN A 107 2.86 -15.03 -39.87
CA GLN A 107 1.98 -15.82 -40.74
C GLN A 107 1.54 -17.14 -40.10
N ALA A 108 2.36 -17.75 -39.25
CA ALA A 108 1.95 -18.92 -38.46
C ALA A 108 0.80 -18.57 -37.50
N LEU A 109 0.86 -17.40 -36.84
CA LEU A 109 -0.23 -16.88 -36.01
C LEU A 109 -1.55 -16.74 -36.78
N ALA A 110 -1.49 -16.19 -38.01
CA ALA A 110 -2.65 -16.07 -38.88
C ALA A 110 -3.16 -17.42 -39.43
N GLU A 111 -2.30 -18.31 -39.92
CA GLU A 111 -2.73 -19.58 -40.54
C GLU A 111 -3.21 -20.66 -39.55
N LEU A 112 -2.75 -20.62 -38.30
CA LEU A 112 -3.05 -21.67 -37.32
C LEU A 112 -4.17 -21.27 -36.35
N TRP A 113 -4.27 -19.97 -36.01
CA TRP A 113 -5.18 -19.47 -34.97
C TRP A 113 -5.98 -18.22 -35.38
N ASP A 114 -5.90 -17.77 -36.65
CA ASP A 114 -6.53 -16.55 -37.17
C ASP A 114 -6.15 -15.25 -36.40
N VAL A 115 -4.94 -15.24 -35.82
CA VAL A 115 -4.40 -14.10 -35.07
C VAL A 115 -3.63 -13.17 -35.99
N HIS A 116 -4.21 -12.01 -36.30
CA HIS A 116 -3.60 -10.98 -37.16
C HIS A 116 -2.99 -9.87 -36.32
N VAL A 117 -1.68 -9.62 -36.48
CA VAL A 117 -0.96 -8.58 -35.72
C VAL A 117 -1.33 -7.18 -36.24
N THR A 118 -2.13 -6.46 -35.47
CA THR A 118 -2.61 -5.10 -35.79
C THR A 118 -1.63 -4.00 -35.35
N PRO A 119 -1.74 -2.77 -35.90
CA PRO A 119 -0.97 -1.63 -35.42
C PRO A 119 -1.19 -1.31 -33.94
N ALA A 120 -2.42 -1.45 -33.42
CA ALA A 120 -2.72 -1.20 -32.02
C ALA A 120 -1.92 -2.14 -31.09
N MET A 121 -1.85 -3.42 -31.42
CA MET A 121 -1.06 -4.41 -30.66
C MET A 121 0.44 -4.10 -30.67
N LEU A 122 0.95 -3.53 -31.75
CA LEU A 122 2.36 -3.13 -31.86
C LEU A 122 2.65 -1.83 -31.11
N GLN A 123 1.71 -0.88 -31.07
CA GLN A 123 1.83 0.29 -30.20
C GLN A 123 1.84 -0.13 -28.73
N SER A 124 0.89 -0.97 -28.30
CA SER A 124 0.86 -1.47 -26.92
C SER A 124 2.10 -2.28 -26.53
N GLU A 125 2.76 -2.97 -27.47
CA GLU A 125 4.05 -3.62 -27.21
C GLU A 125 5.20 -2.60 -27.11
N ILE A 126 5.21 -1.51 -27.89
CA ILE A 126 6.17 -0.41 -27.70
C ILE A 126 5.98 0.23 -26.32
N ASP A 127 4.74 0.53 -25.95
CA ASP A 127 4.38 1.15 -24.68
C ASP A 127 4.80 0.24 -23.50
N ARG A 128 4.49 -1.06 -23.60
CA ARG A 128 4.92 -2.07 -22.63
C ARG A 128 6.45 -2.19 -22.56
N GLN A 129 7.16 -2.18 -23.69
CA GLN A 129 8.62 -2.23 -23.71
C GLN A 129 9.24 -1.00 -23.02
N ALA A 130 8.70 0.20 -23.25
CA ALA A 130 9.17 1.43 -22.60
C ALA A 130 8.90 1.45 -21.09
N ALA A 131 7.70 1.03 -20.67
CA ALA A 131 7.30 1.03 -19.27
C ALA A 131 7.92 -0.11 -18.43
N SER A 132 8.22 -1.27 -19.03
CA SER A 132 8.66 -2.47 -18.31
C SER A 132 10.09 -2.93 -18.66
N THR A 133 10.93 -2.08 -19.26
CA THR A 133 12.31 -2.45 -19.59
C THR A 133 13.20 -2.51 -18.35
N ARG A 134 13.83 -3.67 -18.13
CA ARG A 134 14.88 -3.86 -17.10
C ARG A 134 16.23 -3.25 -17.48
N SER A 135 16.30 -2.49 -18.58
CA SER A 135 17.50 -1.78 -19.02
C SER A 135 17.12 -0.55 -19.87
N PRO A 136 16.64 0.55 -19.26
CA PRO A 136 16.27 1.78 -19.97
C PRO A 136 17.34 2.30 -20.93
N ALA A 137 18.62 2.30 -20.50
CA ALA A 137 19.75 2.72 -21.32
C ALA A 137 19.95 1.85 -22.58
N LEU A 138 19.79 0.52 -22.46
CA LEU A 138 19.87 -0.39 -23.61
C LEU A 138 18.68 -0.22 -24.55
N LEU A 139 17.46 -0.02 -24.03
CA LEU A 139 16.29 0.20 -24.88
C LEU A 139 16.43 1.51 -25.69
N ARG A 140 16.90 2.59 -25.07
CA ARG A 140 17.26 3.83 -25.77
C ARG A 140 18.33 3.60 -26.82
N ALA A 141 19.42 2.89 -26.48
CA ALA A 141 20.47 2.57 -27.44
C ALA A 141 19.92 1.77 -28.65
N LEU A 142 18.98 0.85 -28.43
CA LEU A 142 18.31 0.10 -29.49
C LEU A 142 17.37 0.97 -30.35
N TRP A 143 16.64 1.91 -29.74
CA TRP A 143 15.80 2.87 -30.49
C TRP A 143 16.67 3.80 -31.34
N THR A 144 17.74 4.37 -30.78
CA THR A 144 18.67 5.25 -31.49
C THR A 144 19.47 4.50 -32.56
N ALA A 145 19.78 3.21 -32.37
CA ALA A 145 20.36 2.34 -33.41
C ALA A 145 19.38 2.08 -34.58
N LEU A 146 18.07 2.17 -34.32
CA LEU A 146 17.00 2.19 -35.34
C LEU A 146 16.65 3.64 -35.80
N GLY A 147 17.46 4.64 -35.44
CA GLY A 147 17.29 6.05 -35.83
C GLY A 147 16.13 6.76 -35.13
N ASP A 148 15.62 6.21 -34.02
CA ASP A 148 14.44 6.67 -33.28
C ASP A 148 13.15 6.75 -34.14
N GLU A 149 13.13 6.02 -35.27
CA GLU A 149 12.00 5.93 -36.19
C GLU A 149 10.92 4.97 -35.66
N PRO A 150 9.71 5.45 -35.28
CA PRO A 150 8.70 4.61 -34.62
C PRO A 150 8.28 3.40 -35.46
N GLN A 151 8.26 3.56 -36.78
CA GLN A 151 7.91 2.50 -37.74
C GLN A 151 8.99 1.39 -37.82
N LEU A 152 10.25 1.68 -37.48
CA LEU A 152 11.32 0.67 -37.40
C LEU A 152 11.33 -0.04 -36.05
N VAL A 153 11.09 0.69 -34.95
CA VAL A 153 10.91 0.08 -33.62
C VAL A 153 9.71 -0.87 -33.61
N ALA A 154 8.56 -0.45 -34.17
CA ALA A 154 7.37 -1.28 -34.31
C ALA A 154 7.64 -2.60 -35.07
N GLU A 155 8.41 -2.55 -36.16
CA GLU A 155 8.56 -3.66 -37.10
C GLU A 155 9.75 -4.57 -36.83
N CYS A 156 10.77 -4.08 -36.13
CA CYS A 156 12.04 -4.79 -35.93
C CYS A 156 12.37 -5.04 -34.45
N LEU A 157 11.68 -4.40 -33.50
CA LEU A 157 11.87 -4.63 -32.06
C LEU A 157 10.57 -5.09 -31.37
N ALA A 158 9.45 -4.40 -31.58
CA ALA A 158 8.16 -4.76 -31.01
C ALA A 158 7.57 -6.02 -31.67
N ARG A 159 7.44 -6.05 -33.00
CA ARG A 159 6.86 -7.21 -33.72
C ARG A 159 7.56 -8.54 -33.37
N PRO A 160 8.90 -8.68 -33.41
CA PRO A 160 9.55 -9.95 -33.10
C PRO A 160 9.30 -10.45 -31.68
N ALA A 161 9.26 -9.55 -30.69
CA ALA A 161 8.96 -9.89 -29.29
C ALA A 161 7.49 -10.36 -29.13
N LEU A 162 6.54 -9.56 -29.64
CA LEU A 162 5.11 -9.86 -29.59
C LEU A 162 4.77 -11.21 -30.22
N VAL A 163 5.29 -11.50 -31.42
CA VAL A 163 4.99 -12.76 -32.12
C VAL A 163 5.76 -13.96 -31.58
N ASN A 164 6.83 -13.76 -30.80
CA ASN A 164 7.44 -14.84 -30.03
C ASN A 164 6.50 -15.27 -28.90
N GLY A 165 6.15 -14.33 -28.01
CA GLY A 165 5.29 -14.61 -26.86
C GLY A 165 3.90 -15.12 -27.26
N MET A 166 3.24 -14.49 -28.26
CA MET A 166 1.95 -14.97 -28.75
C MET A 166 2.00 -16.38 -29.34
N LEU A 167 3.10 -16.75 -30.03
CA LEU A 167 3.19 -18.07 -30.65
C LEU A 167 3.54 -19.14 -29.61
N GLU A 168 4.37 -18.83 -28.61
CA GLU A 168 4.60 -19.69 -27.44
C GLU A 168 3.30 -19.92 -26.64
N GLU A 169 2.56 -18.86 -26.33
CA GLU A 169 1.29 -18.91 -25.59
C GLU A 169 0.23 -19.74 -26.34
N ARG A 170 0.04 -19.47 -27.65
CA ARG A 170 -0.96 -20.19 -28.48
C ARG A 170 -0.56 -21.64 -28.72
N PHE A 171 0.72 -21.94 -28.93
CA PHE A 171 1.20 -23.31 -29.16
C PHE A 171 1.12 -24.16 -27.88
N GLY A 172 1.45 -23.60 -26.72
CA GLY A 172 1.31 -24.29 -25.43
C GLY A 172 -0.14 -24.57 -25.02
N ARG A 173 -1.09 -23.69 -25.38
CA ARG A 173 -2.52 -23.82 -25.05
C ARG A 173 -3.33 -24.68 -26.03
N ASP A 174 -2.79 -25.03 -27.20
CA ASP A 174 -3.55 -25.70 -28.27
C ASP A 174 -3.46 -27.25 -28.19
N PRO A 175 -4.59 -27.96 -28.03
CA PRO A 175 -4.60 -29.44 -27.98
C PRO A 175 -3.99 -30.15 -29.19
N ARG A 176 -3.88 -29.49 -30.35
CA ARG A 176 -3.25 -30.03 -31.56
C ARG A 176 -1.75 -30.27 -31.42
N PHE A 177 -1.09 -29.57 -30.49
CA PHE A 177 0.36 -29.60 -30.29
C PHE A 177 0.78 -30.16 -28.91
N ARG A 178 -0.15 -30.75 -28.15
CA ARG A 178 0.12 -31.27 -26.81
C ARG A 178 1.20 -32.36 -26.82
N GLY A 179 2.30 -32.13 -26.09
CA GLY A 179 3.46 -33.02 -26.06
C GLY A 179 4.42 -32.88 -27.25
N VAL A 180 4.25 -31.85 -28.08
CA VAL A 180 5.18 -31.47 -29.14
C VAL A 180 6.08 -30.33 -28.65
N GLU A 181 7.39 -30.44 -28.88
CA GLU A 181 8.35 -29.38 -28.55
C GLU A 181 8.30 -28.28 -29.63
N LEU A 182 8.09 -27.03 -29.22
CA LEU A 182 7.94 -25.90 -30.16
C LEU A 182 9.19 -25.66 -31.02
N GLY A 183 10.39 -25.64 -30.43
CA GLY A 183 11.63 -25.37 -31.16
C GLY A 183 11.86 -26.36 -32.30
N ARG A 184 11.74 -27.65 -32.00
CA ARG A 184 11.79 -28.73 -32.98
C ARG A 184 10.67 -28.66 -34.03
N TRP A 185 9.41 -28.53 -33.61
CA TRP A 185 8.29 -28.43 -34.56
C TRP A 185 8.44 -27.23 -35.50
N TRP A 186 8.89 -26.10 -34.97
CA TRP A 186 9.16 -24.89 -35.73
C TRP A 186 10.26 -25.11 -36.78
N SER A 187 11.36 -25.78 -36.42
CA SER A 187 12.41 -26.14 -37.37
C SER A 187 11.90 -27.02 -38.52
N ASP A 188 10.98 -27.95 -38.23
CA ASP A 188 10.42 -28.87 -39.23
C ASP A 188 9.35 -28.21 -40.14
N HIS A 189 8.75 -27.09 -39.73
CA HIS A 189 7.56 -26.51 -40.39
C HIS A 189 7.69 -25.05 -40.86
N ARG A 190 8.68 -24.27 -40.40
CA ARG A 190 8.78 -22.82 -40.67
C ARG A 190 8.74 -22.43 -42.16
N GLU A 191 9.31 -23.26 -43.04
CA GLU A 191 9.30 -23.02 -44.49
C GLU A 191 7.89 -22.88 -45.07
N ARG A 192 6.88 -23.56 -44.50
CA ARG A 192 5.48 -23.48 -44.94
C ARG A 192 4.96 -22.04 -44.94
N PHE A 193 5.35 -21.25 -43.94
CA PHE A 193 4.81 -19.92 -43.70
C PHE A 193 5.48 -18.84 -44.56
N THR A 194 6.49 -19.20 -45.36
CA THR A 194 7.30 -18.23 -46.12
C THR A 194 6.54 -17.54 -47.25
N GLY A 195 6.88 -16.26 -47.49
CA GLY A 195 6.51 -15.53 -48.70
C GLY A 195 5.11 -14.91 -48.72
N ARG A 196 4.40 -14.86 -47.58
CA ARG A 196 3.06 -14.24 -47.47
C ARG A 196 3.00 -13.29 -46.28
N TRP A 197 3.33 -12.02 -46.51
CA TRP A 197 3.29 -10.99 -45.47
C TRP A 197 2.64 -9.72 -45.99
N THR A 198 1.69 -9.18 -45.22
CA THR A 198 1.24 -7.79 -45.35
C THR A 198 1.68 -7.03 -44.12
N THR A 199 2.63 -6.10 -44.28
CA THR A 199 2.99 -5.13 -43.24
C THR A 199 1.96 -4.00 -43.27
N PRO A 200 1.07 -3.82 -42.28
CA PRO A 200 0.13 -2.70 -42.26
C PRO A 200 0.90 -1.40 -42.02
N ALA A 201 0.56 -0.34 -42.76
CA ALA A 201 1.03 1.00 -42.42
C ALA A 201 0.30 1.46 -41.14
N GLY A 202 1.03 1.57 -40.04
CA GLY A 202 0.54 2.10 -38.77
C GLY A 202 1.14 3.47 -38.50
N ALA A 203 0.41 4.33 -37.80
CA ALA A 203 1.01 5.47 -37.12
C ALA A 203 1.42 5.01 -35.73
N TYR A 204 2.70 5.16 -35.39
CA TYR A 204 3.27 4.75 -34.11
C TYR A 204 3.94 5.95 -33.43
N SER A 205 3.94 5.94 -32.11
CA SER A 205 4.65 6.89 -31.26
C SER A 205 5.66 6.16 -30.38
N LEU A 206 6.83 6.75 -30.17
CA LEU A 206 7.73 6.33 -29.11
C LEU A 206 7.38 7.13 -27.84
N PRO A 207 6.88 6.49 -26.77
CA PRO A 207 6.70 7.15 -25.49
C PRO A 207 8.06 7.44 -24.83
N GLU A 208 8.07 8.26 -23.80
CA GLU A 208 9.27 8.46 -22.99
C GLU A 208 9.66 7.16 -22.27
N ILE A 209 10.91 6.72 -22.42
CA ILE A 209 11.47 5.64 -21.59
C ILE A 209 11.92 6.30 -20.28
N PRO A 210 11.33 5.95 -19.12
CA PRO A 210 11.70 6.57 -17.84
C PRO A 210 13.19 6.45 -17.57
N ASP A 211 13.79 7.50 -17.00
CA ASP A 211 15.11 7.37 -16.41
C ASP A 211 15.02 6.45 -15.18
N GLY A 212 15.82 5.39 -15.17
CA GLY A 212 16.03 4.54 -13.99
C GLY A 212 16.74 5.25 -12.83
N ASN A 213 16.86 6.58 -12.90
CA ASN A 213 17.25 7.47 -11.81
C ASN A 213 16.01 7.88 -11.00
N ALA A 214 15.17 6.91 -10.65
CA ALA A 214 14.23 7.13 -9.56
C ALA A 214 15.07 7.41 -8.30
N CYS A 215 14.66 8.41 -7.53
CA CYS A 215 15.30 8.73 -6.26
C CYS A 215 15.16 7.55 -5.27
N ASP A 216 16.06 7.43 -4.30
CA ASP A 216 15.91 6.53 -3.16
C ASP A 216 14.68 6.94 -2.31
N THR A 217 13.50 6.44 -2.68
CA THR A 217 12.20 7.00 -2.26
C THR A 217 11.14 5.92 -2.07
N TRP A 218 10.15 6.27 -1.25
CA TRP A 218 8.93 5.50 -1.02
C TRP A 218 7.71 6.31 -1.42
N ASP A 219 6.78 5.64 -2.11
CA ASP A 219 5.42 6.13 -2.36
C ASP A 219 4.42 5.18 -1.70
N ASP A 220 3.43 5.70 -0.97
CA ASP A 220 2.39 4.86 -0.35
C ASP A 220 1.64 4.04 -1.42
N THR A 221 1.32 2.78 -1.11
CA THR A 221 0.31 2.04 -1.87
C THR A 221 -1.08 2.39 -1.32
N PRO A 222 -2.06 2.70 -2.17
CA PRO A 222 -3.40 3.07 -1.71
C PRO A 222 -4.00 1.99 -0.81
N SER A 223 -4.41 2.44 0.37
CA SER A 223 -5.03 1.66 1.43
C SER A 223 -6.10 2.54 2.07
N ILE A 224 -7.17 1.93 2.63
CA ILE A 224 -8.28 2.74 3.14
C ILE A 224 -7.90 3.37 4.49
N PRO A 225 -8.24 4.64 4.76
CA PRO A 225 -7.70 5.38 5.90
C PRO A 225 -8.08 4.84 7.28
N LEU A 226 -7.08 4.80 8.17
CA LEU A 226 -7.20 4.31 9.55
C LEU A 226 -7.79 5.35 10.52
N VAL A 227 -9.00 5.83 10.23
CA VAL A 227 -9.73 6.78 11.09
C VAL A 227 -10.11 6.12 12.43
N THR A 228 -9.63 6.69 13.54
CA THR A 228 -10.12 6.34 14.90
C THR A 228 -10.58 7.53 15.75
N LEU A 229 -10.06 8.74 15.50
CA LEU A 229 -10.30 9.92 16.33
C LEU A 229 -10.44 11.15 15.43
N GLY A 230 -11.48 11.16 14.60
CA GLY A 230 -11.75 12.22 13.63
C GLY A 230 -13.24 12.55 13.54
N ARG A 231 -13.55 13.74 13.03
CA ARG A 231 -14.90 14.18 12.68
C ARG A 231 -15.21 13.80 11.23
N THR A 232 -16.49 13.58 10.93
CA THR A 232 -16.98 13.31 9.58
C THR A 232 -18.04 14.30 9.17
N VAL A 233 -18.00 14.70 7.90
CA VAL A 233 -18.91 15.71 7.33
C VAL A 233 -19.36 15.27 5.94
N TRP A 234 -20.68 15.25 5.72
CA TRP A 234 -21.27 14.92 4.42
C TRP A 234 -21.44 16.18 3.56
N THR A 235 -20.91 16.17 2.33
CA THR A 235 -20.98 17.32 1.42
C THR A 235 -22.30 17.43 0.66
N GLY A 236 -23.08 16.35 0.62
CA GLY A 236 -24.18 16.12 -0.32
C GLY A 236 -23.84 15.12 -1.43
N SER A 237 -22.56 14.77 -1.61
CA SER A 237 -22.10 13.75 -2.56
C SER A 237 -20.93 12.90 -2.07
N GLU A 238 -20.18 13.38 -1.08
CA GLU A 238 -18.96 12.76 -0.54
C GLU A 238 -18.91 12.90 0.99
N MET A 239 -18.22 11.98 1.64
CA MET A 239 -17.99 11.94 3.08
C MET A 239 -16.54 12.37 3.36
N ILE A 240 -16.36 13.56 3.94
CA ILE A 240 -15.05 14.08 4.33
C ILE A 240 -14.73 13.62 5.76
N PHE A 241 -13.55 13.07 5.96
CA PHE A 241 -12.98 12.62 7.22
C PHE A 241 -11.79 13.51 7.58
N ILE A 242 -11.79 14.08 8.79
CA ILE A 242 -10.67 14.90 9.28
C ILE A 242 -10.32 14.47 10.70
N GLY A 243 -9.04 14.20 10.97
CA GLY A 243 -8.53 13.89 12.31
C GLY A 243 -7.21 13.14 12.29
N GLY A 244 -6.28 13.54 13.14
CA GLY A 244 -4.87 13.16 13.01
C GLY A 244 -4.16 14.01 11.94
N ASP A 245 -3.05 13.48 11.42
CA ASP A 245 -2.10 14.26 10.62
C ASP A 245 -2.52 14.47 9.15
N GLN A 246 -3.52 13.73 8.65
CA GLN A 246 -4.08 13.87 7.29
C GLN A 246 -5.61 13.71 7.30
N GLY A 247 -6.27 14.34 6.33
CA GLY A 247 -7.70 14.18 6.06
C GLY A 247 -7.95 13.34 4.80
N HIS A 248 -9.15 12.80 4.65
CA HIS A 248 -9.52 11.94 3.51
C HIS A 248 -10.97 12.18 3.07
N ARG A 249 -11.30 11.79 1.83
CA ARG A 249 -12.64 11.87 1.25
C ARG A 249 -13.07 10.48 0.76
N TYR A 250 -14.34 10.12 0.96
CA TYR A 250 -14.96 8.93 0.38
C TYR A 250 -16.15 9.34 -0.49
N SER A 251 -16.20 8.83 -1.73
CA SER A 251 -17.33 9.01 -2.66
C SER A 251 -18.14 7.71 -2.72
N PRO A 252 -19.36 7.66 -2.15
CA PRO A 252 -20.21 6.47 -2.25
C PRO A 252 -20.69 6.19 -3.67
N ALA A 253 -20.69 7.20 -4.54
CA ALA A 253 -21.13 7.07 -5.94
C ALA A 253 -20.10 6.34 -6.83
N THR A 254 -18.83 6.33 -6.44
CA THR A 254 -17.73 5.62 -7.12
C THR A 254 -17.08 4.53 -6.26
N ASP A 255 -17.43 4.45 -4.97
CA ASP A 255 -16.85 3.56 -3.95
C ASP A 255 -15.34 3.75 -3.74
N THR A 256 -14.85 4.97 -3.97
CA THR A 256 -13.43 5.37 -3.95
C THR A 256 -13.07 6.26 -2.76
N TRP A 257 -11.83 6.15 -2.31
CA TRP A 257 -11.21 7.01 -1.29
C TRP A 257 -10.12 7.88 -1.89
N GLU A 258 -10.00 9.12 -1.39
CA GLU A 258 -8.94 10.07 -1.74
C GLU A 258 -8.32 10.67 -0.47
N THR A 259 -7.06 11.09 -0.53
CA THR A 259 -6.39 11.82 0.55
C THR A 259 -6.43 13.32 0.28
N MET A 260 -6.72 14.12 1.30
CA MET A 260 -6.77 15.58 1.24
C MET A 260 -5.38 16.18 1.45
N THR A 261 -5.10 17.34 0.88
CA THR A 261 -3.86 18.06 1.19
C THR A 261 -3.75 18.44 2.67
N THR A 262 -2.53 18.38 3.19
CA THR A 262 -2.13 18.98 4.47
C THR A 262 -1.62 20.42 4.31
N ALA A 263 -1.45 20.90 3.07
CA ALA A 263 -0.93 22.24 2.80
C ALA A 263 -1.88 23.33 3.32
N GLY A 264 -1.45 24.04 4.37
CA GLY A 264 -2.25 25.08 5.04
C GLY A 264 -3.21 24.57 6.12
N HIS A 265 -3.21 23.26 6.43
CA HIS A 265 -4.04 22.68 7.49
C HIS A 265 -3.73 23.34 8.86
N PRO A 266 -4.72 23.58 9.73
CA PRO A 266 -4.54 24.24 11.04
C PRO A 266 -3.75 23.44 12.10
N GLY A 267 -2.95 22.44 11.71
CA GLY A 267 -2.27 21.50 12.61
C GLY A 267 -3.09 20.24 12.91
N SER A 268 -2.41 19.24 13.49
CA SER A 268 -3.03 17.96 13.89
C SER A 268 -3.75 18.13 15.22
N VAL A 269 -5.07 18.33 15.19
CA VAL A 269 -5.90 18.56 16.38
C VAL A 269 -6.90 17.43 16.63
N THR A 270 -7.17 17.21 17.91
CA THR A 270 -8.17 16.28 18.44
C THR A 270 -9.30 17.04 19.13
N ASP A 271 -10.48 16.43 19.30
CA ASP A 271 -11.62 16.96 20.06
C ASP A 271 -12.14 18.35 19.60
N PHE A 272 -11.96 18.63 18.31
CA PHE A 272 -12.46 19.81 17.60
C PHE A 272 -13.91 19.65 17.13
N SER A 273 -14.49 20.73 16.60
CA SER A 273 -15.77 20.70 15.88
C SER A 273 -15.60 21.13 14.43
N ALA A 274 -16.43 20.61 13.53
CA ALA A 274 -16.43 20.99 12.11
C ALA A 274 -17.83 20.95 11.50
N VAL A 275 -18.09 21.82 10.52
CA VAL A 275 -19.39 21.97 9.83
C VAL A 275 -19.23 22.11 8.32
N TRP A 276 -20.26 21.76 7.55
CA TRP A 276 -20.35 22.01 6.11
C TRP A 276 -21.15 23.29 5.83
N THR A 277 -20.63 24.18 4.99
CA THR A 277 -21.38 25.39 4.57
C THR A 277 -22.34 25.14 3.41
N GLY A 278 -22.14 24.05 2.67
CA GLY A 278 -22.67 23.83 1.32
C GLY A 278 -21.60 23.88 0.23
N THR A 279 -20.44 24.50 0.48
CA THR A 279 -19.32 24.61 -0.48
C THR A 279 -17.93 24.39 0.11
N GLU A 280 -17.79 24.53 1.42
CA GLU A 280 -16.52 24.36 2.16
C GLU A 280 -16.79 23.76 3.54
N LEU A 281 -15.77 23.09 4.08
CA LEU A 281 -15.72 22.65 5.46
C LEU A 281 -15.14 23.78 6.31
N ILE A 282 -15.72 24.05 7.49
CA ILE A 282 -15.10 24.90 8.52
C ILE A 282 -14.80 24.02 9.72
N GLN A 283 -13.56 24.06 10.21
CA GLN A 283 -13.07 23.37 11.40
C GLN A 283 -12.57 24.38 12.42
N TRP A 284 -12.89 24.20 13.71
CA TRP A 284 -12.37 25.06 14.78
C TRP A 284 -12.30 24.40 16.17
N GLY A 285 -11.31 24.83 16.96
CA GLY A 285 -11.00 24.36 18.31
C GLY A 285 -10.26 23.01 18.32
N GLY A 286 -10.24 22.37 19.48
CA GLY A 286 -9.49 21.13 19.72
C GLY A 286 -8.14 21.39 20.43
N CYS A 287 -7.32 20.34 20.53
CA CYS A 287 -5.98 20.39 21.13
C CYS A 287 -4.99 19.55 20.31
N ASP A 288 -3.72 19.97 20.28
CA ASP A 288 -2.70 19.44 19.38
C ASP A 288 -2.30 17.99 19.73
N GLY A 289 -2.34 17.08 18.76
CA GLY A 289 -2.15 15.63 18.97
C GLY A 289 -0.79 15.18 19.55
N GLY A 290 0.17 16.11 19.69
CA GLY A 290 1.46 15.87 20.34
C GLY A 290 1.58 16.37 21.79
N THR A 291 0.59 17.13 22.29
CA THR A 291 0.60 17.72 23.64
C THR A 291 -0.79 17.83 24.22
N GLU A 292 -0.98 17.45 25.48
CA GLU A 292 -2.25 17.51 26.22
C GLU A 292 -2.71 18.94 26.57
N PHE A 293 -2.25 19.96 25.83
CA PHE A 293 -2.52 21.39 26.04
C PHE A 293 -3.33 21.96 24.88
N CYS A 294 -4.39 22.69 25.21
CA CYS A 294 -5.37 23.25 24.29
C CYS A 294 -5.04 24.72 24.00
N THR A 295 -3.81 24.94 23.51
CA THR A 295 -3.24 26.29 23.30
C THR A 295 -3.49 26.85 21.89
N THR A 296 -4.13 26.07 21.02
CA THR A 296 -4.40 26.42 19.61
C THR A 296 -5.82 26.97 19.41
N TRP A 297 -5.87 28.14 18.78
CA TRP A 297 -7.08 28.93 18.49
C TRP A 297 -7.44 28.84 16.99
N LEU A 298 -6.70 28.03 16.25
CA LEU A 298 -6.62 28.03 14.80
C LEU A 298 -7.79 27.25 14.20
N GLY A 299 -8.70 27.97 13.56
CA GLY A 299 -9.65 27.37 12.64
C GLY A 299 -9.06 27.21 11.24
N GLY A 300 -9.55 26.23 10.51
CA GLY A 300 -9.26 26.02 9.10
C GLY A 300 -10.54 25.93 8.29
N ARG A 301 -10.55 26.57 7.13
CA ARG A 301 -11.55 26.37 6.08
C ARG A 301 -10.92 25.51 4.99
N TYR A 302 -11.63 24.48 4.54
CA TYR A 302 -11.19 23.58 3.48
C TYR A 302 -12.17 23.59 2.32
N ALA A 303 -11.67 23.89 1.13
CA ALA A 303 -12.43 23.91 -0.12
C ALA A 303 -12.15 22.63 -0.93
N PRO A 304 -13.07 21.64 -1.00
CA PRO A 304 -12.78 20.36 -1.65
C PRO A 304 -12.53 20.49 -3.16
N ALA A 305 -13.21 21.43 -3.81
CA ALA A 305 -13.14 21.69 -5.25
C ALA A 305 -11.78 22.22 -5.74
N SER A 306 -10.91 22.67 -4.83
CA SER A 306 -9.52 23.07 -5.12
C SER A 306 -8.48 22.27 -4.32
N ASP A 307 -8.92 21.40 -3.40
CA ASP A 307 -8.11 20.75 -2.37
C ASP A 307 -7.14 21.72 -1.68
N THR A 308 -7.68 22.71 -0.97
CA THR A 308 -6.90 23.76 -0.31
C THR A 308 -7.46 24.14 1.06
N TRP A 309 -6.56 24.34 2.03
CA TRP A 309 -6.88 24.93 3.33
C TRP A 309 -6.55 26.42 3.40
N THR A 310 -7.36 27.17 4.15
CA THR A 310 -7.08 28.56 4.55
C THR A 310 -7.43 28.77 6.03
N LEU A 311 -6.54 29.37 6.81
CA LEU A 311 -6.78 29.63 8.24
C LEU A 311 -7.86 30.71 8.45
N THR A 312 -8.65 30.58 9.51
CA THR A 312 -9.66 31.59 9.92
C THR A 312 -9.04 32.74 10.70
N SER A 313 -9.64 33.93 10.62
CA SER A 313 -9.29 35.10 11.43
C SER A 313 -9.31 34.84 12.94
N LEU A 314 -8.31 35.40 13.63
CA LEU A 314 -8.21 35.44 15.09
C LEU A 314 -8.99 36.62 15.71
N THR A 315 -9.68 37.43 14.90
CA THR A 315 -10.34 38.66 15.37
C THR A 315 -11.68 38.34 16.01
N GLY A 316 -11.77 38.52 17.33
CA GLY A 316 -12.98 38.25 18.13
C GLY A 316 -13.15 36.79 18.53
N VAL A 317 -12.15 35.94 18.29
CA VAL A 317 -12.22 34.49 18.50
C VAL A 317 -12.53 34.13 19.98
N PRO A 318 -13.35 33.10 20.25
CA PRO A 318 -13.59 32.62 21.61
C PRO A 318 -12.32 32.09 22.30
N SER A 319 -12.40 31.85 23.61
CA SER A 319 -11.38 31.09 24.35
C SER A 319 -11.17 29.71 23.72
N PRO A 320 -9.94 29.16 23.74
CA PRO A 320 -9.66 27.88 23.14
C PRO A 320 -10.37 26.80 23.94
N ARG A 321 -10.72 25.71 23.28
CA ARG A 321 -11.59 24.69 23.87
C ARG A 321 -11.56 23.38 23.10
N ARG A 322 -11.79 22.31 23.87
CA ARG A 322 -12.08 20.94 23.45
C ARG A 322 -13.47 20.55 23.90
N LEU A 323 -14.03 19.51 23.26
CA LEU A 323 -15.30 18.91 23.66
C LEU A 323 -16.48 19.90 23.64
N HIS A 324 -16.36 20.97 22.85
CA HIS A 324 -17.47 21.79 22.38
C HIS A 324 -18.15 21.11 21.19
N ASP A 325 -19.34 21.61 20.85
CA ASP A 325 -20.05 21.25 19.63
C ASP A 325 -20.30 22.49 18.75
N ALA A 326 -20.68 22.29 17.49
CA ALA A 326 -20.92 23.37 16.54
C ALA A 326 -22.07 23.09 15.56
N VAL A 327 -22.86 24.13 15.26
CA VAL A 327 -23.94 24.07 14.25
C VAL A 327 -23.73 25.11 13.15
N TRP A 328 -24.15 24.77 11.93
CA TRP A 328 -24.20 25.72 10.80
C TRP A 328 -25.61 26.29 10.66
N THR A 329 -25.73 27.63 10.62
CA THR A 329 -27.04 28.29 10.51
C THR A 329 -27.59 28.36 9.08
N GLY A 330 -26.72 28.13 8.08
CA GLY A 330 -26.92 28.54 6.70
C GLY A 330 -26.05 29.75 6.30
N SER A 331 -25.51 30.51 7.26
CA SER A 331 -24.61 31.64 7.00
C SER A 331 -23.48 31.82 8.04
N GLU A 332 -23.61 31.27 9.24
CA GLU A 332 -22.63 31.36 10.33
C GLU A 332 -22.42 29.97 10.96
N MET A 333 -21.21 29.71 11.45
CA MET A 333 -20.94 28.59 12.37
C MET A 333 -21.09 29.07 13.81
N ILE A 334 -21.97 28.46 14.60
CA ILE A 334 -22.10 28.74 16.04
C ILE A 334 -21.39 27.63 16.82
N VAL A 335 -20.48 28.01 17.72
CA VAL A 335 -19.76 27.11 18.64
C VAL A 335 -20.15 27.45 20.07
N TRP A 336 -20.47 26.45 20.89
CA TRP A 336 -20.82 26.65 22.30
C TRP A 336 -20.36 25.50 23.22
N GLY A 337 -20.18 25.79 24.51
CA GLY A 337 -19.78 24.82 25.53
C GLY A 337 -18.31 24.38 25.43
N GLY A 338 -18.01 23.18 25.93
CA GLY A 338 -16.66 22.63 26.01
C GLY A 338 -15.91 23.02 27.29
N CYS A 339 -14.61 22.75 27.34
CA CYS A 339 -13.75 23.10 28.47
C CYS A 339 -12.51 23.90 28.06
N THR A 340 -11.87 24.52 29.04
CA THR A 340 -10.50 25.08 28.98
C THR A 340 -9.65 24.54 30.13
N GLU A 341 -8.33 24.66 30.00
CA GLU A 341 -7.38 24.44 31.09
C GLU A 341 -7.61 25.38 32.28
N ASP A 342 -7.18 24.96 33.47
CA ASP A 342 -7.20 25.78 34.67
C ASP A 342 -6.02 26.77 34.75
N SER A 343 -6.03 27.65 35.74
CA SER A 343 -4.95 28.63 35.97
C SER A 343 -3.61 28.03 36.44
N ALA A 344 -3.48 26.70 36.55
CA ALA A 344 -2.24 25.98 36.83
C ALA A 344 -1.75 25.14 35.64
N GLY A 345 -2.48 25.10 34.51
CA GLY A 345 -2.17 24.28 33.34
C GLY A 345 -2.52 22.80 33.50
N ASN A 346 -3.54 22.49 34.32
CA ASN A 346 -3.99 21.11 34.53
C ASN A 346 -4.96 20.65 33.41
N GLN A 347 -4.80 19.39 33.00
CA GLN A 347 -5.27 18.89 31.70
C GLN A 347 -6.71 18.30 31.73
N ASN A 348 -7.37 18.27 32.88
CA ASN A 348 -8.55 17.43 33.13
C ASN A 348 -9.92 18.07 32.75
N CYS A 349 -9.95 19.07 31.87
CA CYS A 349 -11.16 19.89 31.63
C CYS A 349 -11.71 20.59 32.90
N ASP A 350 -10.84 20.98 33.83
CA ASP A 350 -11.24 21.52 35.14
C ASP A 350 -12.07 22.82 35.10
N ILE A 351 -12.17 23.50 33.95
CA ILE A 351 -13.08 24.63 33.71
C ILE A 351 -13.99 24.31 32.52
N GLU A 352 -15.23 23.88 32.81
CA GLU A 352 -16.34 23.82 31.84
C GLU A 352 -16.82 25.23 31.45
N LEU A 353 -17.36 25.39 30.24
CA LEU A 353 -17.75 26.68 29.67
C LEU A 353 -19.26 26.77 29.39
N ASP A 354 -19.85 27.94 29.68
CA ASP A 354 -21.20 28.39 29.30
C ASP A 354 -21.16 29.45 28.16
N THR A 355 -19.97 29.68 27.62
CA THR A 355 -19.69 30.69 26.58
C THR A 355 -19.66 30.07 25.18
N GLY A 356 -19.78 30.91 24.16
CA GLY A 356 -19.64 30.51 22.76
C GLY A 356 -19.36 31.69 21.84
N GLY A 357 -19.27 31.42 20.54
CA GLY A 357 -19.07 32.42 19.50
C GLY A 357 -19.68 32.00 18.17
N ARG A 358 -19.92 33.00 17.32
CA ARG A 358 -20.43 32.88 15.95
C ARG A 358 -19.35 33.29 14.98
N TYR A 359 -19.08 32.47 13.97
CA TYR A 359 -18.11 32.76 12.90
C TYR A 359 -18.83 32.97 11.58
N ASP A 360 -18.61 34.13 10.97
CA ASP A 360 -19.09 34.48 9.63
C ASP A 360 -17.95 34.28 8.60
N PRO A 361 -18.00 33.24 7.76
CA PRO A 361 -16.98 33.00 6.73
C PRO A 361 -17.06 33.99 5.55
N SER A 362 -18.11 34.81 5.44
CA SER A 362 -18.22 35.83 4.40
C SER A 362 -17.48 37.13 4.74
N THR A 363 -17.31 37.42 6.03
CA THR A 363 -16.49 38.54 6.54
C THR A 363 -15.17 38.11 7.18
N ASP A 364 -15.00 36.81 7.48
CA ASP A 364 -13.91 36.23 8.27
C ASP A 364 -13.78 36.91 9.64
N THR A 365 -14.89 36.93 10.39
CA THR A 365 -14.95 37.53 11.73
C THR A 365 -15.69 36.64 12.73
N TRP A 366 -15.30 36.75 14.00
CA TRP A 366 -16.00 36.15 15.12
C TRP A 366 -16.80 37.18 15.92
N SER A 367 -18.03 36.83 16.28
CA SER A 367 -18.90 37.58 17.17
C SER A 367 -19.19 36.76 18.44
N ALA A 368 -19.16 37.41 19.60
CA ALA A 368 -19.55 36.79 20.86
C ALA A 368 -21.05 36.44 20.90
N MET A 369 -21.40 35.49 21.78
CA MET A 369 -22.77 35.19 22.17
C MET A 369 -23.05 35.75 23.57
N THR A 370 -24.29 36.12 23.87
CA THR A 370 -24.69 36.43 25.25
C THR A 370 -24.61 35.18 26.14
N THR A 371 -24.20 35.37 27.40
CA THR A 371 -24.37 34.38 28.48
C THR A 371 -25.65 34.62 29.30
N VAL A 372 -26.39 35.70 29.02
CA VAL A 372 -27.60 36.05 29.78
C VAL A 372 -28.72 35.05 29.47
N GLY A 373 -29.00 34.18 30.45
CA GLY A 373 -29.99 33.10 30.31
C GLY A 373 -29.45 31.83 29.65
N ALA A 374 -28.14 31.74 29.40
CA ALA A 374 -27.52 30.53 28.85
C ALA A 374 -27.68 29.33 29.80
N PRO A 375 -27.70 28.08 29.28
CA PRO A 375 -27.63 26.88 30.11
C PRO A 375 -26.36 26.85 30.94
N ALA A 376 -26.38 26.13 32.05
CA ALA A 376 -25.18 25.89 32.85
C ALA A 376 -24.05 25.29 31.99
N ALA A 377 -22.80 25.64 32.31
CA ALA A 377 -21.59 25.15 31.66
C ALA A 377 -21.58 23.61 31.53
N ARG A 378 -20.94 23.11 30.47
CA ARG A 378 -20.80 21.66 30.19
C ARG A 378 -19.77 21.38 29.11
N ILE A 379 -19.14 20.21 29.18
CA ILE A 379 -18.52 19.58 28.02
C ILE A 379 -19.54 18.68 27.30
N GLU A 380 -19.26 18.40 26.04
CA GLU A 380 -20.06 17.57 25.13
C GLU A 380 -21.56 17.94 25.14
N PRO A 381 -21.90 19.22 24.90
CA PRO A 381 -23.27 19.59 24.56
C PRO A 381 -23.68 18.89 23.26
N GLU A 382 -24.93 18.47 23.17
CA GLU A 382 -25.51 17.90 21.95
C GLU A 382 -26.38 18.99 21.31
N MET A 383 -26.02 19.49 20.12
CA MET A 383 -26.66 20.66 19.54
C MET A 383 -27.34 20.39 18.19
N VAL A 384 -28.50 21.03 17.97
CA VAL A 384 -29.21 21.00 16.67
C VAL A 384 -29.64 22.39 16.23
N TRP A 385 -29.59 22.63 14.92
CA TRP A 385 -30.12 23.84 14.30
C TRP A 385 -31.53 23.61 13.75
N THR A 386 -32.51 24.40 14.20
CA THR A 386 -33.91 24.27 13.77
C THR A 386 -34.22 24.93 12.42
N GLY A 387 -33.27 25.66 11.84
CA GLY A 387 -33.50 26.62 10.76
C GLY A 387 -33.60 28.07 11.25
N SER A 388 -33.81 28.30 12.54
CA SER A 388 -33.86 29.65 13.14
C SER A 388 -33.32 29.78 14.56
N GLN A 389 -33.17 28.67 15.29
CA GLN A 389 -32.65 28.61 16.65
C GLN A 389 -31.70 27.43 16.81
N MET A 390 -30.71 27.56 17.69
CA MET A 390 -29.84 26.46 18.13
C MET A 390 -30.44 25.88 19.42
N ILE A 391 -30.79 24.59 19.42
CA ILE A 391 -31.15 23.87 20.65
C ILE A 391 -29.87 23.20 21.19
N VAL A 392 -29.62 23.38 22.49
CA VAL A 392 -28.58 22.69 23.26
C VAL A 392 -29.26 21.71 24.19
N TRP A 393 -28.86 20.43 24.13
CA TRP A 393 -29.24 19.36 25.05
C TRP A 393 -28.01 18.73 25.70
N SER A 394 -28.23 17.77 26.60
CA SER A 394 -27.18 16.86 27.10
C SER A 394 -26.03 17.58 27.81
N GLY A 395 -24.85 16.96 27.84
CA GLY A 395 -23.63 17.40 28.52
C GLY A 395 -23.58 17.04 30.01
N THR A 396 -22.52 17.52 30.67
CA THR A 396 -22.01 17.01 31.95
C THR A 396 -22.55 17.67 33.22
N SER A 397 -23.23 18.81 33.12
CA SER A 397 -23.76 19.48 34.31
C SER A 397 -24.97 18.77 34.89
N ALA A 398 -24.89 18.41 36.19
CA ALA A 398 -25.92 17.73 36.97
C ALA A 398 -27.20 18.56 37.24
N ALA A 399 -27.51 19.52 36.36
CA ALA A 399 -28.62 20.46 36.44
C ALA A 399 -29.21 20.69 35.04
N HIS A 400 -29.88 19.66 34.49
CA HIS A 400 -30.80 19.84 33.35
C HIS A 400 -31.77 20.99 33.71
N PRO A 401 -31.81 22.08 32.92
CA PRO A 401 -32.18 21.99 31.51
C PRO A 401 -31.05 22.21 30.49
N GLY A 402 -31.41 21.99 29.22
CA GLY A 402 -30.74 22.59 28.07
C GLY A 402 -31.28 24.00 27.76
N GLY A 403 -31.10 24.49 26.54
CA GLY A 403 -31.59 25.82 26.15
C GLY A 403 -31.72 26.01 24.65
N ARG A 404 -32.44 27.05 24.26
CA ARG A 404 -32.62 27.51 22.88
C ARG A 404 -32.01 28.88 22.71
N TYR A 405 -31.05 29.01 21.80
CA TYR A 405 -30.42 30.27 21.43
C TYR A 405 -30.99 30.80 20.12
N ASP A 406 -31.36 32.08 20.10
CA ASP A 406 -31.75 32.82 18.91
C ASP A 406 -30.63 33.82 18.53
N PRO A 407 -29.86 33.57 17.44
CA PRO A 407 -28.80 34.47 17.01
C PRO A 407 -29.31 35.81 16.48
N SER A 408 -30.58 35.91 16.06
CA SER A 408 -31.17 37.15 15.53
C SER A 408 -31.50 38.18 16.62
N THR A 409 -31.70 37.71 17.86
CA THR A 409 -31.90 38.55 19.05
C THR A 409 -30.74 38.50 20.04
N ASP A 410 -29.77 37.60 19.83
CA ASP A 410 -28.71 37.23 20.80
C ASP A 410 -29.30 36.97 22.19
N SER A 411 -30.21 35.98 22.26
CA SER A 411 -30.92 35.65 23.50
C SER A 411 -31.13 34.14 23.68
N TRP A 412 -31.25 33.73 24.95
CA TRP A 412 -31.52 32.35 25.34
C TRP A 412 -32.90 32.19 25.99
N LEU A 413 -33.51 31.04 25.74
CA LEU A 413 -34.68 30.53 26.46
C LEU A 413 -34.33 29.16 27.04
N ALA A 414 -34.69 28.92 28.31
CA ALA A 414 -34.66 27.57 28.86
C ALA A 414 -35.66 26.65 28.13
N ILE A 415 -35.41 25.35 28.17
CA ILE A 415 -36.38 24.33 27.72
C ILE A 415 -37.03 23.63 28.91
N SER A 416 -38.22 23.09 28.71
CA SER A 416 -38.89 22.23 29.68
C SER A 416 -38.06 20.97 29.99
N THR A 417 -38.08 20.55 31.26
CA THR A 417 -37.54 19.26 31.74
C THR A 417 -38.63 18.23 32.03
N VAL A 418 -39.91 18.60 31.87
CA VAL A 418 -41.05 17.72 32.21
C VAL A 418 -41.19 16.63 31.14
N GLY A 419 -40.86 15.39 31.51
CA GLY A 419 -40.86 14.25 30.60
C GLY A 419 -39.61 14.11 29.74
N ALA A 420 -38.56 14.91 30.02
CA ALA A 420 -37.28 14.82 29.33
C ALA A 420 -36.54 13.50 29.68
N PRO A 421 -35.70 12.96 28.77
CA PRO A 421 -34.94 11.76 29.04
C PRO A 421 -33.81 11.98 30.06
N GLU A 422 -33.58 10.98 30.90
CA GLU A 422 -32.52 10.98 31.93
C GLU A 422 -31.07 10.91 31.38
N GLY A 423 -30.87 10.61 30.09
CA GLY A 423 -29.55 10.33 29.51
C GLY A 423 -28.69 11.55 29.20
N MET A 424 -27.48 11.59 29.75
CA MET A 424 -26.36 12.46 29.37
C MET A 424 -25.53 11.78 28.27
N ARG A 425 -24.83 12.57 27.43
CA ARG A 425 -24.09 12.08 26.25
C ARG A 425 -24.97 11.24 25.31
N SER A 426 -26.23 11.69 25.13
CA SER A 426 -27.23 11.06 24.27
C SER A 426 -27.20 11.70 22.88
N PRO A 427 -26.82 10.97 21.81
CA PRO A 427 -26.89 11.47 20.44
C PRO A 427 -28.26 12.04 20.10
N VAL A 428 -28.27 13.22 19.50
CA VAL A 428 -29.49 13.92 19.08
C VAL A 428 -29.67 13.96 17.56
N VAL A 429 -30.92 13.99 17.10
CA VAL A 429 -31.26 14.28 15.71
C VAL A 429 -32.39 15.29 15.59
N TRP A 430 -32.40 16.07 14.51
CA TRP A 430 -33.46 17.02 14.17
C TRP A 430 -34.33 16.49 13.03
N THR A 431 -35.63 16.38 13.27
CA THR A 431 -36.58 15.83 12.28
C THR A 431 -37.02 16.85 11.21
N GLY A 432 -36.70 18.13 11.41
CA GLY A 432 -37.33 19.26 10.72
C GLY A 432 -38.39 19.99 11.56
N ALA A 433 -38.87 19.40 12.65
CA ALA A 433 -39.85 19.99 13.56
C ALA A 433 -39.63 19.69 15.06
N GLU A 434 -39.15 18.49 15.37
CA GLU A 434 -38.83 18.00 16.72
C GLU A 434 -37.35 17.56 16.81
N MET A 435 -36.75 17.67 18.00
CA MET A 435 -35.45 17.06 18.33
C MET A 435 -35.68 15.72 19.03
N ILE A 436 -35.03 14.64 18.59
CA ILE A 436 -35.10 13.32 19.24
C ILE A 436 -33.75 13.04 19.90
N ALA A 437 -33.76 12.57 21.14
CA ALA A 437 -32.58 12.16 21.90
C ALA A 437 -32.80 10.76 22.48
N TRP A 438 -31.80 9.86 22.41
CA TRP A 438 -31.92 8.50 22.93
C TRP A 438 -30.57 7.87 23.34
N GLY A 439 -30.60 7.11 24.44
CA GLY A 439 -29.45 6.37 24.99
C GLY A 439 -28.68 7.19 26.02
N GLY A 440 -27.36 7.00 26.10
CA GLY A 440 -26.45 7.79 26.93
C GLY A 440 -26.11 7.14 28.27
N CYS A 441 -25.59 7.94 29.20
CA CYS A 441 -25.22 7.54 30.56
C CYS A 441 -26.00 8.35 31.62
N VAL A 442 -26.03 7.91 32.88
CA VAL A 442 -26.75 8.60 33.98
C VAL A 442 -25.88 8.96 35.20
N ASP A 443 -24.59 8.63 35.18
CA ASP A 443 -23.68 8.69 36.34
C ASP A 443 -22.37 9.46 36.04
N TRP A 444 -22.48 10.77 35.77
CA TRP A 444 -21.30 11.64 35.67
C TRP A 444 -20.51 11.68 37.00
N PRO A 445 -19.16 11.60 37.01
CA PRO A 445 -18.22 11.67 35.88
C PRO A 445 -17.80 10.33 35.27
N PHE A 446 -18.39 9.20 35.68
CA PHE A 446 -17.89 7.88 35.30
C PHE A 446 -18.56 7.31 34.04
N CYS A 447 -19.83 7.66 33.78
CA CYS A 447 -20.63 7.07 32.70
C CYS A 447 -20.57 5.53 32.67
N SER A 448 -20.58 4.90 33.85
CA SER A 448 -20.55 3.45 34.03
C SER A 448 -21.94 2.80 34.05
N VAL A 449 -23.01 3.61 34.04
CA VAL A 449 -24.40 3.17 33.92
C VAL A 449 -25.00 3.79 32.67
N SER A 450 -25.20 2.95 31.65
CA SER A 450 -25.87 3.30 30.41
C SER A 450 -27.39 3.37 30.60
N THR A 451 -28.12 3.98 29.66
CA THR A 451 -29.58 4.01 29.69
C THR A 451 -30.22 3.72 28.33
N ALA A 452 -31.47 3.25 28.36
CA ALA A 452 -32.37 3.12 27.21
C ALA A 452 -33.44 4.23 27.20
N SER A 453 -33.24 5.27 28.02
CA SER A 453 -34.05 6.48 28.08
C SER A 453 -33.97 7.26 26.77
N GLY A 454 -35.10 7.82 26.32
CA GLY A 454 -35.14 8.74 25.19
C GLY A 454 -36.47 9.46 25.08
N GLY A 455 -36.46 10.58 24.36
CA GLY A 455 -37.65 11.39 24.13
C GLY A 455 -37.53 12.25 22.87
N ARG A 456 -38.68 12.67 22.34
CA ARG A 456 -38.80 13.73 21.34
C ARG A 456 -39.24 15.03 22.01
N TYR A 457 -38.61 16.14 21.62
CA TYR A 457 -38.85 17.48 22.12
C TYR A 457 -39.43 18.36 21.01
N ASP A 458 -40.62 18.91 21.25
CA ASP A 458 -41.25 19.90 20.39
C ASP A 458 -40.97 21.32 20.92
N PRO A 459 -40.15 22.14 20.21
CA PRO A 459 -39.87 23.51 20.62
C PRO A 459 -41.07 24.46 20.45
N ALA A 460 -42.09 24.12 19.65
CA ALA A 460 -43.29 24.95 19.49
C ALA A 460 -44.22 24.87 20.70
N SER A 461 -44.29 23.72 21.38
CA SER A 461 -45.02 23.54 22.64
C SER A 461 -44.16 23.59 23.90
N ASP A 462 -42.84 23.53 23.78
CA ASP A 462 -41.87 23.35 24.87
C ASP A 462 -42.18 22.11 25.72
N SER A 463 -42.36 20.96 25.05
CA SER A 463 -42.74 19.71 25.71
C SER A 463 -41.97 18.49 25.19
N TRP A 464 -41.80 17.49 26.07
CA TRP A 464 -41.18 16.21 25.74
C TRP A 464 -42.21 15.09 25.71
N THR A 465 -42.07 14.17 24.75
CA THR A 465 -42.76 12.88 24.72
C THR A 465 -41.73 11.74 24.79
N PRO A 466 -41.78 10.84 25.80
CA PRO A 466 -40.87 9.71 25.90
C PRO A 466 -41.00 8.72 24.73
N VAL A 467 -39.89 8.13 24.28
CA VAL A 467 -39.85 7.15 23.17
C VAL A 467 -39.29 5.77 23.54
N SER A 468 -39.04 5.51 24.83
CA SER A 468 -38.52 4.23 25.35
C SER A 468 -39.58 3.11 25.35
N GLY A 469 -40.02 2.72 24.15
CA GLY A 469 -41.07 1.74 23.91
C GLY A 469 -40.57 0.31 23.62
N SER A 470 -41.52 -0.57 23.29
CA SER A 470 -41.21 -1.94 22.84
C SER A 470 -40.45 -1.90 21.51
N GLY A 471 -39.36 -2.68 21.40
CA GLY A 471 -38.50 -2.74 20.22
C GLY A 471 -37.31 -1.77 20.23
N ALA A 472 -37.21 -0.87 21.22
CA ALA A 472 -36.02 -0.03 21.40
C ALA A 472 -34.77 -0.89 21.69
N PRO A 473 -33.55 -0.44 21.34
CA PRO A 473 -32.32 -1.15 21.65
C PRO A 473 -32.07 -1.30 23.16
N SER A 474 -31.12 -2.16 23.53
CA SER A 474 -30.62 -2.21 24.91
C SER A 474 -29.98 -0.87 25.32
N ALA A 475 -29.94 -0.62 26.64
CA ALA A 475 -29.21 0.51 27.21
C ALA A 475 -27.77 0.56 26.68
N ARG A 476 -27.30 1.76 26.30
CA ARG A 476 -25.99 1.97 25.69
C ARG A 476 -25.55 3.43 25.68
N LEU A 477 -24.24 3.63 25.63
CA LEU A 477 -23.57 4.90 25.35
C LEU A 477 -22.55 4.73 24.21
N GLN A 478 -21.97 5.84 23.73
CA GLN A 478 -20.93 5.85 22.68
C GLN A 478 -21.37 5.21 21.34
N HIS A 479 -22.68 5.13 21.10
CA HIS A 479 -23.34 4.77 19.84
C HIS A 479 -23.49 6.00 18.94
N THR A 480 -23.87 5.79 17.68
CA THR A 480 -24.29 6.87 16.78
C THR A 480 -25.79 6.87 16.56
N ALA A 481 -26.31 8.02 16.13
CA ALA A 481 -27.68 8.17 15.62
C ALA A 481 -27.67 9.06 14.35
N VAL A 482 -28.46 8.71 13.34
CA VAL A 482 -28.67 9.54 12.13
C VAL A 482 -30.15 9.67 11.81
N TRP A 483 -30.55 10.73 11.10
CA TRP A 483 -31.92 10.95 10.64
C TRP A 483 -32.05 10.65 9.14
N SER A 484 -32.93 9.73 8.77
CA SER A 484 -33.16 9.32 7.38
C SER A 484 -34.05 10.27 6.57
N GLY A 485 -34.48 11.39 7.16
CA GLY A 485 -35.62 12.18 6.68
C GLY A 485 -36.98 11.66 7.16
N SER A 486 -37.05 10.47 7.78
CA SER A 486 -38.30 9.87 8.27
C SER A 486 -38.17 8.99 9.53
N GLU A 487 -36.99 8.43 9.78
CA GLU A 487 -36.68 7.59 10.95
C GLU A 487 -35.34 8.00 11.56
N MET A 488 -35.21 7.86 12.88
CA MET A 488 -33.91 7.93 13.56
C MET A 488 -33.30 6.53 13.60
N ILE A 489 -32.12 6.34 13.02
CA ILE A 489 -31.41 5.05 12.98
C ILE A 489 -30.29 5.08 14.02
N VAL A 490 -30.26 4.10 14.93
CA VAL A 490 -29.26 3.95 16.00
C VAL A 490 -28.45 2.68 15.78
N PHE A 491 -27.13 2.74 15.94
CA PHE A 491 -26.24 1.57 15.80
C PHE A 491 -25.06 1.58 16.78
N GLY A 492 -24.62 0.38 17.19
CA GLY A 492 -23.39 0.15 17.95
C GLY A 492 -23.45 0.68 19.39
N GLY A 493 -22.30 1.12 19.91
CA GLY A 493 -22.11 1.64 21.27
C GLY A 493 -21.43 0.66 22.22
N SER A 494 -21.60 0.88 23.52
CA SER A 494 -21.20 -0.06 24.58
C SER A 494 -22.17 -0.10 25.75
N ASP A 495 -22.16 -1.20 26.50
CA ASP A 495 -22.94 -1.43 27.72
C ASP A 495 -22.23 -0.98 29.02
N ASP A 496 -22.89 -1.20 30.18
CA ASP A 496 -22.38 -0.94 31.54
C ASP A 496 -21.06 -1.68 31.88
N GLY A 497 -20.73 -2.73 31.13
CA GLY A 497 -19.46 -3.47 31.25
C GLY A 497 -18.35 -2.95 30.33
N PHE A 498 -18.62 -1.87 29.57
CA PHE A 498 -17.84 -1.42 28.42
C PHE A 498 -17.69 -2.47 27.31
N GLY A 499 -18.58 -3.47 27.25
CA GLY A 499 -18.70 -4.41 26.15
C GLY A 499 -19.21 -3.69 24.91
N VAL A 500 -18.51 -3.84 23.77
CA VAL A 500 -18.92 -3.18 22.52
C VAL A 500 -20.13 -3.87 21.90
N LEU A 501 -21.04 -3.06 21.36
CA LEU A 501 -22.30 -3.49 20.78
C LEU A 501 -22.23 -3.40 19.25
N GLY A 502 -22.92 -4.32 18.56
CA GLY A 502 -22.98 -4.41 17.09
C GLY A 502 -24.41 -4.56 16.56
N ASP A 503 -25.39 -4.22 17.38
CA ASP A 503 -26.82 -4.20 17.07
C ASP A 503 -27.33 -2.75 16.94
N GLY A 504 -28.58 -2.61 16.54
CA GLY A 504 -29.21 -1.31 16.33
C GLY A 504 -30.71 -1.41 16.07
N ALA A 505 -31.37 -0.26 15.98
CA ALA A 505 -32.78 -0.16 15.63
C ALA A 505 -33.09 1.20 14.99
N ARG A 506 -34.15 1.24 14.19
CA ARG A 506 -34.72 2.47 13.63
C ARG A 506 -36.04 2.83 14.30
N TYR A 507 -36.23 4.11 14.58
CA TYR A 507 -37.39 4.68 15.27
C TYR A 507 -38.18 5.59 14.33
N ALA A 508 -39.47 5.30 14.15
CA ALA A 508 -40.38 6.04 13.29
C ALA A 508 -41.33 6.93 14.13
N PRO A 509 -41.15 8.27 14.16
CA PRO A 509 -41.97 9.15 15.00
C PRO A 509 -43.45 9.16 14.63
N GLY A 510 -43.78 8.97 13.34
CA GLY A 510 -45.16 8.96 12.84
C GLY A 510 -46.01 7.77 13.30
N SER A 511 -45.38 6.70 13.81
CA SER A 511 -46.04 5.52 14.38
C SER A 511 -45.63 5.21 15.83
N ASP A 512 -44.77 6.05 16.43
CA ASP A 512 -44.26 5.93 17.80
C ASP A 512 -43.64 4.54 18.10
N SER A 513 -42.87 4.02 17.14
CA SER A 513 -42.47 2.61 17.07
C SER A 513 -41.02 2.39 16.68
N TRP A 514 -40.37 1.42 17.32
CA TRP A 514 -39.03 0.94 17.00
C TRP A 514 -39.05 -0.37 16.21
N THR A 515 -38.10 -0.50 15.27
CA THR A 515 -37.84 -1.72 14.51
C THR A 515 -36.33 -2.04 14.59
N PRO A 516 -35.90 -3.22 15.09
CA PRO A 516 -34.50 -3.64 15.01
C PRO A 516 -34.02 -3.70 13.56
N VAL A 517 -32.74 -3.41 13.32
CA VAL A 517 -32.12 -3.59 11.99
C VAL A 517 -31.69 -5.05 11.78
N ASP A 518 -31.65 -5.53 10.54
CA ASP A 518 -30.96 -6.79 10.26
C ASP A 518 -29.45 -6.65 10.57
N LEU A 519 -28.82 -7.74 10.98
CA LEU A 519 -27.38 -7.84 11.27
C LEU A 519 -26.62 -8.60 10.17
N ALA A 520 -27.32 -9.14 9.16
CA ALA A 520 -26.71 -9.76 8.00
C ALA A 520 -25.84 -8.75 7.22
N GLY A 521 -24.51 -8.96 7.24
CA GLY A 521 -23.54 -8.07 6.61
C GLY A 521 -23.19 -6.80 7.42
N ALA A 522 -23.69 -6.68 8.66
CA ALA A 522 -23.38 -5.55 9.54
C ALA A 522 -21.89 -5.50 9.91
N PRO A 523 -21.33 -4.29 10.17
CA PRO A 523 -19.94 -4.15 10.59
C PRO A 523 -19.76 -4.69 12.01
N SER A 524 -18.51 -5.04 12.39
CA SER A 524 -18.21 -5.56 13.73
C SER A 524 -18.64 -4.61 14.84
N ALA A 525 -18.97 -5.15 16.02
CA ALA A 525 -19.36 -4.38 17.19
C ALA A 525 -18.36 -3.25 17.52
N ARG A 526 -18.85 -2.06 17.89
CA ARG A 526 -18.01 -0.85 18.02
C ARG A 526 -18.65 0.27 18.80
N ARG A 527 -17.81 1.03 19.50
CA ARG A 527 -18.14 2.34 20.10
C ARG A 527 -17.26 3.44 19.53
N ASP A 528 -17.61 4.70 19.78
CA ASP A 528 -16.84 5.90 19.35
C ASP A 528 -16.61 5.94 17.83
N HIS A 529 -17.53 5.32 17.08
CA HIS A 529 -17.54 5.31 15.62
C HIS A 529 -18.25 6.55 15.09
N GLN A 530 -18.06 6.83 13.80
CA GLN A 530 -18.74 7.92 13.10
C GLN A 530 -19.83 7.35 12.18
N ALA A 531 -20.93 8.08 12.04
CA ALA A 531 -21.98 7.76 11.08
C ALA A 531 -22.58 9.02 10.43
N VAL A 532 -22.91 8.93 9.14
CA VAL A 532 -23.63 9.98 8.40
C VAL A 532 -24.78 9.40 7.60
N TRP A 533 -25.78 10.23 7.30
CA TRP A 533 -26.82 9.91 6.33
C TRP A 533 -26.44 10.44 4.95
N ALA A 534 -26.32 9.56 3.97
CA ALA A 534 -25.91 9.91 2.59
C ALA A 534 -27.07 10.39 1.71
N GLY A 535 -28.32 10.15 2.12
CA GLY A 535 -29.55 10.51 1.39
C GLY A 535 -30.56 9.37 1.35
N ASP A 536 -30.08 8.15 1.18
CA ASP A 536 -30.82 6.88 1.13
C ASP A 536 -30.19 5.75 1.97
N GLU A 537 -28.91 5.89 2.36
CA GLU A 537 -28.19 4.97 3.23
C GLU A 537 -27.51 5.68 4.42
N MET A 538 -27.36 4.96 5.54
CA MET A 538 -26.49 5.32 6.66
C MET A 538 -25.10 4.73 6.43
N ILE A 539 -24.04 5.55 6.44
CA ILE A 539 -22.65 5.08 6.32
C ILE A 539 -22.01 5.11 7.71
N VAL A 540 -21.49 3.97 8.17
CA VAL A 540 -20.81 3.76 9.46
C VAL A 540 -19.33 3.50 9.22
N TRP A 541 -18.44 4.25 9.89
CA TRP A 541 -16.98 4.11 9.73
C TRP A 541 -16.21 4.34 11.04
N GLY A 542 -15.04 3.69 11.16
CA GLY A 542 -14.14 3.84 12.31
C GLY A 542 -14.70 3.30 13.63
N GLY A 543 -14.19 3.86 14.74
CA GLY A 543 -14.51 3.46 16.12
C GLY A 543 -13.55 2.44 16.72
N TRP A 544 -13.84 2.04 17.95
CA TRP A 544 -13.04 1.11 18.75
C TRP A 544 -13.77 -0.20 19.06
N ASN A 545 -13.01 -1.29 18.97
CA ASN A 545 -13.36 -2.66 19.37
C ASN A 545 -12.09 -3.29 19.99
N PRO A 546 -12.16 -4.03 21.12
CA PRO A 546 -11.01 -4.76 21.68
C PRO A 546 -10.52 -5.92 20.80
N GLU A 547 -11.38 -6.48 19.96
CA GLU A 547 -11.04 -7.41 18.88
C GLU A 547 -10.86 -6.63 17.58
N THR A 548 -9.78 -6.87 16.83
CA THR A 548 -9.43 -5.98 15.71
C THR A 548 -10.36 -6.20 14.53
N SER A 549 -11.04 -5.14 14.09
CA SER A 549 -11.08 -4.77 12.67
C SER A 549 -11.59 -3.34 12.51
N ARG A 550 -10.95 -2.57 11.61
CA ARG A 550 -11.33 -1.17 11.30
C ARG A 550 -12.04 -1.06 9.94
N ASN A 551 -12.91 -2.01 9.65
CA ASN A 551 -13.84 -1.96 8.53
C ASN A 551 -15.01 -0.99 8.79
N GLY A 552 -15.82 -0.73 7.78
CA GLY A 552 -17.07 0.04 7.89
C GLY A 552 -18.08 -0.41 6.84
N ALA A 553 -19.31 0.08 6.94
CA ALA A 553 -20.45 -0.45 6.20
C ALA A 553 -21.51 0.61 5.93
N ARG A 554 -22.32 0.38 4.89
CA ARG A 554 -23.49 1.18 4.51
C ARG A 554 -24.75 0.37 4.80
N TYR A 555 -25.78 1.00 5.37
CA TYR A 555 -27.08 0.38 5.69
C TYR A 555 -28.19 1.10 4.95
N SER A 556 -28.98 0.35 4.18
CA SER A 556 -30.21 0.88 3.56
C SER A 556 -31.44 0.46 4.37
N PRO A 557 -32.17 1.39 5.03
CA PRO A 557 -33.41 1.07 5.74
C PRO A 557 -34.56 0.68 4.80
N ALA A 558 -34.46 0.99 3.51
CA ALA A 558 -35.49 0.68 2.51
C ALA A 558 -35.55 -0.82 2.15
N SER A 559 -34.41 -1.50 2.18
CA SER A 559 -34.29 -2.96 2.00
C SER A 559 -33.97 -3.73 3.29
N ASP A 560 -33.58 -3.01 4.36
CA ASP A 560 -33.09 -3.57 5.63
C ASP A 560 -31.83 -4.42 5.46
N THR A 561 -30.85 -3.89 4.74
CA THR A 561 -29.63 -4.62 4.34
C THR A 561 -28.37 -3.79 4.53
N TRP A 562 -27.28 -4.44 4.91
CA TRP A 562 -25.94 -3.87 4.96
C TRP A 562 -25.09 -4.25 3.74
N ALA A 563 -24.17 -3.36 3.38
CA ALA A 563 -23.08 -3.60 2.43
C ALA A 563 -21.77 -3.07 3.02
N ALA A 564 -20.62 -3.64 2.64
CA ALA A 564 -19.33 -3.07 3.02
C ALA A 564 -19.12 -1.69 2.37
N VAL A 565 -18.42 -0.79 3.07
CA VAL A 565 -17.79 0.38 2.44
C VAL A 565 -16.54 -0.10 1.72
N SER A 566 -16.45 0.13 0.42
CA SER A 566 -15.60 -0.59 -0.53
C SER A 566 -15.96 -2.07 -0.70
N ALA A 567 -16.57 -2.42 -1.83
CA ALA A 567 -16.66 -3.82 -2.29
C ALA A 567 -15.27 -4.42 -2.64
N ASN A 568 -14.27 -3.56 -2.87
CA ASN A 568 -12.90 -3.92 -3.22
C ASN A 568 -11.95 -3.95 -2.01
N ASP A 569 -12.50 -3.95 -0.79
CA ASP A 569 -11.81 -3.67 0.47
C ASP A 569 -10.39 -4.28 0.61
N PRO A 570 -9.31 -3.47 0.61
CA PRO A 570 -7.96 -3.93 0.92
C PRO A 570 -7.74 -4.21 2.41
N ASN A 571 -8.64 -3.78 3.32
CA ASN A 571 -8.50 -3.87 4.79
C ASN A 571 -8.59 -5.30 5.36
N SER A 572 -8.40 -6.33 4.54
CA SER A 572 -8.00 -7.65 5.02
C SER A 572 -6.59 -7.57 5.65
N PHE A 573 -6.52 -7.14 6.91
CA PHE A 573 -5.32 -7.17 7.77
C PHE A 573 -4.67 -8.56 7.67
N ARG A 574 -3.49 -8.69 7.04
CA ARG A 574 -2.91 -10.02 6.76
C ARG A 574 -1.40 -10.11 6.90
N GLU A 575 -0.96 -11.10 7.66
CA GLU A 575 0.44 -11.55 7.76
C GLU A 575 0.57 -12.98 7.21
N GLN A 576 1.80 -13.39 6.87
CA GLN A 576 2.09 -14.75 6.37
C GLN A 576 1.22 -15.20 5.17
N HIS A 577 0.72 -14.22 4.43
CA HIS A 577 0.12 -14.36 3.12
C HIS A 577 1.22 -14.58 2.08
N THR A 578 0.85 -15.04 0.89
CA THR A 578 1.76 -15.04 -0.26
C THR A 578 1.44 -13.92 -1.23
N ALA A 579 2.44 -13.50 -2.01
CA ALA A 579 2.26 -12.57 -3.10
C ALA A 579 3.07 -13.03 -4.33
N VAL A 580 2.54 -12.80 -5.53
CA VAL A 580 3.25 -13.01 -6.79
C VAL A 580 3.03 -11.84 -7.75
N TRP A 581 4.02 -11.56 -8.59
CA TRP A 581 3.94 -10.52 -9.62
C TRP A 581 3.65 -11.15 -10.99
N THR A 582 2.58 -10.70 -11.66
CA THR A 582 2.19 -11.23 -12.98
C THR A 582 3.06 -10.71 -14.13
N GLY A 583 3.70 -9.54 -13.91
CA GLY A 583 4.30 -8.70 -14.95
C GLY A 583 3.62 -7.33 -15.08
N ALA A 584 2.39 -7.18 -14.56
CA ALA A 584 1.64 -5.93 -14.53
C ALA A 584 0.88 -5.67 -13.21
N GLU A 585 0.60 -6.75 -12.45
CA GLU A 585 -0.22 -6.72 -11.23
C GLU A 585 0.40 -7.61 -10.14
N MET A 586 0.20 -7.25 -8.88
CA MET A 586 0.54 -8.09 -7.73
C MET A 586 -0.71 -8.85 -7.27
N ILE A 587 -0.66 -10.18 -7.34
CA ILE A 587 -1.68 -11.05 -6.73
C ILE A 587 -1.24 -11.33 -5.29
N VAL A 588 -2.09 -11.00 -4.30
CA VAL A 588 -1.91 -11.30 -2.88
C VAL A 588 -2.96 -12.31 -2.46
N TRP A 589 -2.57 -13.37 -1.74
CA TRP A 589 -3.51 -14.42 -1.36
C TRP A 589 -3.23 -15.07 0.00
N GLY A 590 -4.32 -15.46 0.65
CA GLY A 590 -4.34 -16.16 1.94
C GLY A 590 -3.65 -15.40 3.09
N GLY A 591 -3.07 -16.16 4.03
CA GLY A 591 -2.45 -15.64 5.25
C GLY A 591 -3.43 -15.57 6.43
N SER A 592 -2.98 -15.03 7.56
CA SER A 592 -3.80 -14.95 8.78
C SER A 592 -4.40 -13.56 8.93
N GLY A 593 -5.74 -13.50 9.00
CA GLY A 593 -6.57 -12.31 9.15
C GLY A 593 -6.62 -11.74 10.57
N ASP A 594 -7.50 -10.76 10.78
CA ASP A 594 -7.98 -10.36 12.11
C ASP A 594 -8.47 -11.56 12.93
N ASN A 595 -8.39 -11.46 14.25
CA ASN A 595 -8.70 -12.55 15.20
C ASN A 595 -8.01 -13.90 14.91
N ALA A 596 -6.87 -13.87 14.19
CA ALA A 596 -6.11 -15.04 13.75
C ALA A 596 -6.89 -16.03 12.86
N ILE A 597 -7.93 -15.56 12.16
CA ILE A 597 -8.71 -16.37 11.21
C ILE A 597 -7.88 -16.63 9.95
N ASP A 598 -7.72 -17.90 9.55
CA ASP A 598 -7.05 -18.28 8.31
C ASP A 598 -7.86 -17.79 7.09
N LEU A 599 -7.24 -17.03 6.17
CA LEU A 599 -7.92 -16.41 5.02
C LEU A 599 -7.83 -17.30 3.78
N ASN A 600 -8.94 -17.46 3.07
CA ASN A 600 -9.00 -18.09 1.73
C ASN A 600 -9.21 -17.10 0.56
N THR A 601 -9.01 -15.80 0.83
CA THR A 601 -9.33 -14.69 -0.07
C THR A 601 -8.10 -14.10 -0.76
N GLY A 602 -8.28 -13.71 -2.03
CA GLY A 602 -7.28 -13.00 -2.82
C GLY A 602 -7.58 -11.53 -3.05
N ARG A 603 -6.54 -10.81 -3.48
CA ARG A 603 -6.56 -9.43 -3.94
C ARG A 603 -5.61 -9.26 -5.12
N LEU A 604 -5.96 -8.36 -6.04
CA LEU A 604 -5.13 -7.91 -7.15
C LEU A 604 -4.80 -6.43 -6.93
N TYR A 605 -3.52 -6.05 -7.02
CA TYR A 605 -3.08 -4.66 -7.06
C TYR A 605 -2.53 -4.35 -8.46
N SER A 606 -3.20 -3.44 -9.17
CA SER A 606 -2.80 -2.96 -10.48
C SER A 606 -1.96 -1.70 -10.33
N LEU A 607 -0.69 -1.78 -10.73
CA LEU A 607 0.28 -0.68 -10.64
C LEU A 607 -0.03 0.46 -11.61
N ALA A 608 -0.64 0.15 -12.76
CA ALA A 608 -0.94 1.12 -13.81
C ALA A 608 -2.17 2.01 -13.52
N THR A 609 -3.02 1.59 -12.58
CA THR A 609 -4.22 2.32 -12.13
C THR A 609 -4.20 2.67 -10.65
N ASP A 610 -3.12 2.29 -9.95
CA ASP A 610 -2.91 2.43 -8.52
C ASP A 610 -4.13 1.99 -7.69
N SER A 611 -4.59 0.76 -7.92
CA SER A 611 -5.90 0.31 -7.43
C SER A 611 -5.94 -1.17 -7.05
N TRP A 612 -6.79 -1.50 -6.07
CA TRP A 612 -7.06 -2.86 -5.63
C TRP A 612 -8.38 -3.41 -6.19
N ALA A 613 -8.40 -4.71 -6.49
CA ALA A 613 -9.59 -5.50 -6.79
C ALA A 613 -9.59 -6.82 -6.00
N ALA A 614 -10.75 -7.44 -5.84
CA ALA A 614 -10.87 -8.80 -5.31
C ALA A 614 -10.67 -9.86 -6.41
N THR A 615 -10.13 -11.03 -6.06
CA THR A 615 -10.23 -12.24 -6.91
C THR A 615 -11.56 -12.93 -6.65
N ALA A 616 -12.03 -13.75 -7.61
CA ALA A 616 -13.12 -14.69 -7.40
C ALA A 616 -12.92 -15.57 -6.15
N PRO A 617 -14.01 -16.01 -5.49
CA PRO A 617 -13.94 -16.93 -4.37
C PRO A 617 -13.26 -18.24 -4.78
N SER A 618 -12.24 -18.65 -4.02
CA SER A 618 -11.44 -19.84 -4.34
C SER A 618 -12.19 -21.16 -4.11
N GLY A 619 -13.07 -21.20 -3.09
CA GLY A 619 -13.67 -22.43 -2.59
C GLY A 619 -12.68 -23.37 -1.86
N LEU A 620 -11.41 -22.94 -1.74
CA LEU A 620 -10.33 -23.68 -1.08
C LEU A 620 -10.24 -23.31 0.40
N ASP A 621 -9.54 -24.14 1.19
CA ASP A 621 -9.21 -23.90 2.61
C ASP A 621 -7.68 -23.92 2.82
N PRO A 622 -6.96 -22.86 2.43
CA PRO A 622 -5.51 -22.75 2.57
C PRO A 622 -5.10 -22.41 4.01
N GLY A 623 -4.18 -23.21 4.55
CA GLY A 623 -3.54 -22.90 5.81
C GLY A 623 -2.45 -21.83 5.73
N LEU A 624 -1.95 -21.42 6.89
CA LEU A 624 -0.80 -20.50 7.00
C LEU A 624 0.49 -21.13 6.47
N GLY A 625 1.38 -20.31 5.92
CA GLY A 625 2.66 -20.78 5.40
C GLY A 625 2.54 -21.74 4.20
N HIS A 626 1.49 -21.62 3.39
CA HIS A 626 1.44 -22.20 2.05
C HIS A 626 2.52 -21.56 1.16
N SER A 627 2.81 -22.18 0.01
CA SER A 627 3.65 -21.58 -1.03
C SER A 627 2.82 -21.14 -2.23
N ALA A 628 3.30 -20.10 -2.92
CA ALA A 628 2.72 -19.60 -4.17
C ALA A 628 3.80 -19.47 -5.26
N ILE A 629 3.42 -19.74 -6.50
CA ILE A 629 4.26 -19.63 -7.69
C ILE A 629 3.47 -18.97 -8.81
N TRP A 630 4.08 -18.02 -9.52
CA TRP A 630 3.58 -17.57 -10.82
C TRP A 630 4.22 -18.42 -11.93
N THR A 631 3.38 -19.03 -12.77
CA THR A 631 3.85 -19.85 -13.90
C THR A 631 4.30 -19.02 -15.12
N GLY A 632 3.83 -17.77 -15.20
CA GLY A 632 3.80 -16.95 -16.41
C GLY A 632 2.38 -16.66 -16.90
N THR A 633 1.39 -17.50 -16.55
CA THR A 633 -0.03 -17.30 -16.94
C THR A 633 -1.06 -17.55 -15.84
N GLU A 634 -0.70 -18.29 -14.79
CA GLU A 634 -1.57 -18.64 -13.66
C GLU A 634 -0.75 -18.73 -12.36
N MET A 635 -1.39 -18.45 -11.23
CA MET A 635 -0.80 -18.61 -9.89
C MET A 635 -1.13 -20.01 -9.35
N ILE A 636 -0.12 -20.73 -8.87
CA ILE A 636 -0.28 -22.04 -8.22
C ILE A 636 -0.02 -21.90 -6.73
N ILE A 637 -0.93 -22.44 -5.93
CA ILE A 637 -0.86 -22.55 -4.47
C ILE A 637 -0.65 -24.02 -4.08
N TRP A 638 0.22 -24.26 -3.09
CA TRP A 638 0.30 -25.56 -2.41
C TRP A 638 0.46 -25.46 -0.89
N GLY A 639 -0.15 -26.40 -0.17
CA GLY A 639 0.10 -26.67 1.26
C GLY A 639 -0.51 -25.66 2.24
N GLY A 640 0.21 -25.40 3.33
CA GLY A 640 -0.24 -24.59 4.47
C GLY A 640 -0.72 -25.42 5.67
N SER A 641 -0.72 -24.82 6.87
CA SER A 641 -1.21 -25.45 8.12
C SER A 641 -2.63 -25.02 8.43
N VAL A 642 -3.53 -26.00 8.38
CA VAL A 642 -4.96 -25.93 8.68
C VAL A 642 -5.28 -26.39 10.09
N HIS A 643 -6.36 -25.83 10.65
CA HIS A 643 -6.93 -26.31 11.91
C HIS A 643 -7.86 -27.53 11.76
N SER A 644 -8.34 -27.88 10.55
CA SER A 644 -9.46 -28.85 10.41
C SER A 644 -9.42 -29.92 9.29
N GLY A 645 -8.52 -29.87 8.30
CA GLY A 645 -8.38 -30.93 7.27
C GLY A 645 -7.32 -30.59 6.20
N PRO A 646 -6.64 -31.56 5.58
CA PRO A 646 -5.43 -31.32 4.78
C PRO A 646 -5.66 -30.30 3.66
N GLY A 647 -4.89 -29.21 3.66
CA GLY A 647 -5.06 -28.08 2.74
C GLY A 647 -4.91 -28.50 1.27
N GLU A 648 -5.90 -28.11 0.47
CA GLU A 648 -5.97 -28.42 -0.96
C GLU A 648 -5.16 -27.41 -1.80
N GLY A 649 -4.55 -27.89 -2.88
CA GLY A 649 -3.84 -27.02 -3.82
C GLY A 649 -4.77 -26.36 -4.82
N GLY A 650 -4.36 -25.20 -5.33
CA GLY A 650 -5.16 -24.40 -6.26
C GLY A 650 -4.34 -23.83 -7.41
N ARG A 651 -4.99 -23.65 -8.56
CA ARG A 651 -4.59 -22.79 -9.66
C ARG A 651 -5.55 -21.60 -9.74
N TYR A 652 -5.04 -20.43 -10.04
CA TYR A 652 -5.80 -19.21 -10.30
C TYR A 652 -5.39 -18.59 -11.63
N ASP A 653 -6.35 -18.49 -12.55
CA ASP A 653 -6.22 -17.78 -13.84
C ASP A 653 -6.80 -16.36 -13.67
N PRO A 654 -5.96 -15.30 -13.65
CA PRO A 654 -6.43 -13.92 -13.51
C PRO A 654 -7.10 -13.36 -14.79
N VAL A 655 -6.96 -14.01 -15.95
CA VAL A 655 -7.65 -13.62 -17.19
C VAL A 655 -9.09 -14.15 -17.20
N ALA A 656 -9.32 -15.29 -16.57
CA ALA A 656 -10.65 -15.88 -16.39
C ALA A 656 -11.34 -15.47 -15.07
N ASP A 657 -10.60 -14.86 -14.14
CA ASP A 657 -10.95 -14.69 -12.71
C ASP A 657 -11.53 -15.99 -12.12
N ALA A 658 -10.74 -17.07 -12.21
CA ALA A 658 -11.23 -18.41 -11.90
C ALA A 658 -10.22 -19.27 -11.16
N TRP A 659 -10.71 -20.00 -10.14
CA TRP A 659 -9.96 -20.99 -9.40
C TRP A 659 -10.25 -22.41 -9.89
N THR A 660 -9.20 -23.23 -10.00
CA THR A 660 -9.29 -24.66 -10.31
C THR A 660 -8.43 -25.44 -9.30
N PRO A 661 -9.00 -26.37 -8.50
CA PRO A 661 -8.20 -27.23 -7.61
C PRO A 661 -7.11 -27.99 -8.36
N THR A 662 -6.03 -28.38 -7.67
CA THR A 662 -5.03 -29.30 -8.22
C THR A 662 -5.33 -30.74 -7.82
N SER A 663 -4.88 -31.70 -8.63
CA SER A 663 -4.94 -33.12 -8.29
C SER A 663 -4.22 -33.41 -6.98
N THR A 664 -4.81 -34.23 -6.12
CA THR A 664 -4.17 -34.76 -4.89
C THR A 664 -3.52 -36.13 -5.11
N ALA A 665 -3.67 -36.72 -6.30
CA ALA A 665 -3.16 -38.06 -6.61
C ALA A 665 -1.63 -38.05 -6.76
N GLY A 666 -0.93 -38.72 -5.84
CA GLY A 666 0.54 -38.76 -5.81
C GLY A 666 1.20 -37.55 -5.12
N ALA A 667 0.41 -36.64 -4.57
CA ALA A 667 0.89 -35.44 -3.91
C ALA A 667 1.66 -35.75 -2.60
N PRO A 668 2.65 -34.91 -2.22
CA PRO A 668 3.23 -34.96 -0.89
C PRO A 668 2.20 -34.52 0.17
N PRO A 669 2.40 -34.84 1.47
CA PRO A 669 1.57 -34.27 2.53
C PRO A 669 1.54 -32.74 2.48
N ALA A 670 0.38 -32.14 2.77
CA ALA A 670 0.27 -30.70 2.94
C ALA A 670 1.13 -30.24 4.14
N SER A 671 2.08 -29.34 3.87
CA SER A 671 3.01 -28.78 4.84
C SER A 671 2.89 -27.25 4.91
N ALA A 672 3.05 -26.65 6.08
CA ALA A 672 3.34 -25.22 6.25
C ALA A 672 4.85 -24.94 6.22
N HIS A 673 5.26 -23.76 5.75
CA HIS A 673 6.65 -23.29 5.71
C HIS A 673 7.61 -24.31 5.06
N HIS A 674 7.11 -24.97 4.01
CA HIS A 674 7.90 -25.75 3.07
C HIS A 674 8.51 -24.83 2.02
N THR A 675 9.56 -25.30 1.35
CA THR A 675 10.14 -24.59 0.20
C THR A 675 9.48 -25.02 -1.10
N ALA A 676 9.32 -24.10 -2.05
CA ALA A 676 8.82 -24.37 -3.38
C ALA A 676 9.60 -23.57 -4.44
N VAL A 677 9.78 -24.15 -5.63
CA VAL A 677 10.41 -23.48 -6.78
C VAL A 677 9.71 -23.83 -8.10
N TRP A 678 9.83 -22.93 -9.08
CA TRP A 678 9.30 -23.10 -10.44
C TRP A 678 10.42 -23.45 -11.41
N THR A 679 10.25 -24.52 -12.19
CA THR A 679 11.22 -24.95 -13.22
C THR A 679 10.95 -24.37 -14.61
N GLY A 680 9.89 -23.56 -14.76
CA GLY A 680 9.33 -23.17 -16.06
C GLY A 680 8.21 -24.09 -16.56
N THR A 681 8.06 -25.31 -16.01
CA THR A 681 7.00 -26.28 -16.39
C THR A 681 6.40 -27.04 -15.20
N THR A 682 7.18 -27.23 -14.15
CA THR A 682 6.89 -28.06 -12.98
C THR A 682 7.14 -27.25 -11.70
N MET A 683 6.22 -27.32 -10.74
CA MET A 683 6.43 -26.85 -9.37
C MET A 683 7.10 -27.94 -8.54
N VAL A 684 8.22 -27.65 -7.88
CA VAL A 684 8.92 -28.59 -7.00
C VAL A 684 8.83 -28.10 -5.56
N VAL A 685 8.34 -28.94 -4.65
CA VAL A 685 8.18 -28.63 -3.22
C VAL A 685 9.00 -29.56 -2.34
N TRP A 686 9.54 -29.03 -1.22
CA TRP A 686 10.30 -29.81 -0.24
C TRP A 686 10.15 -29.30 1.20
N GLY A 687 9.93 -30.23 2.14
CA GLY A 687 10.02 -30.00 3.58
C GLY A 687 8.74 -29.47 4.24
N GLY A 688 8.92 -28.57 5.22
CA GLY A 688 7.89 -27.92 6.02
C GLY A 688 7.37 -28.74 7.20
N SER A 689 6.36 -28.19 7.88
CA SER A 689 5.67 -28.79 9.02
C SER A 689 4.31 -29.35 8.59
N THR A 690 4.07 -30.62 8.90
CA THR A 690 2.77 -31.30 8.75
C THR A 690 2.12 -31.48 10.12
N GLN A 691 0.79 -31.62 10.19
CA GLN A 691 0.06 -31.84 11.45
C GLN A 691 0.60 -33.03 12.27
N SER A 692 1.17 -34.05 11.61
CA SER A 692 1.76 -35.24 12.25
C SER A 692 3.28 -35.19 12.46
N ASN A 693 3.99 -34.25 11.83
CA ASN A 693 5.45 -34.15 11.89
C ASN A 693 5.91 -32.71 11.57
N PRO A 694 6.51 -31.97 12.54
CA PRO A 694 6.98 -30.60 12.32
C PRO A 694 8.20 -30.47 11.41
N PHE A 695 8.92 -31.57 11.13
CA PHE A 695 10.12 -31.60 10.30
C PHE A 695 9.96 -32.61 9.16
N SER A 696 9.12 -32.26 8.19
CA SER A 696 8.80 -33.16 7.09
C SER A 696 10.03 -33.42 6.21
N ARG A 697 10.22 -34.69 5.83
CA ARG A 697 11.24 -35.15 4.87
C ARG A 697 10.53 -35.74 3.64
N SER A 698 9.70 -34.92 3.02
CA SER A 698 8.93 -35.23 1.82
C SER A 698 8.97 -34.08 0.83
N GLY A 699 8.69 -34.39 -0.43
CA GLY A 699 8.55 -33.40 -1.49
C GLY A 699 7.89 -34.01 -2.72
N GLY A 700 7.54 -33.16 -3.68
CA GLY A 700 6.86 -33.56 -4.90
C GLY A 700 7.14 -32.62 -6.06
N ARG A 701 6.94 -33.13 -7.27
CA ARG A 701 6.91 -32.40 -8.55
C ARG A 701 5.45 -32.36 -9.01
N TYR A 702 4.93 -31.18 -9.30
CA TYR A 702 3.60 -30.98 -9.89
C TYR A 702 3.73 -30.49 -11.33
N ASP A 703 3.29 -31.31 -12.28
CA ASP A 703 3.22 -30.97 -13.70
C ASP A 703 1.86 -30.34 -13.99
N VAL A 704 1.89 -29.08 -14.45
CA VAL A 704 0.71 -28.23 -14.63
C VAL A 704 -0.08 -28.61 -15.88
N ALA A 705 0.62 -29.07 -16.93
CA ALA A 705 0.04 -29.41 -18.22
C ALA A 705 -0.70 -30.76 -18.21
N THR A 706 -0.43 -31.61 -17.22
CA THR A 706 -1.08 -32.91 -17.00
C THR A 706 -1.95 -32.96 -15.75
N ASP A 707 -1.78 -32.02 -14.81
CA ASP A 707 -2.44 -32.02 -13.49
C ASP A 707 -2.09 -33.28 -12.68
N THR A 708 -0.78 -33.53 -12.53
CA THR A 708 -0.27 -34.72 -11.83
C THR A 708 0.87 -34.38 -10.88
N TRP A 709 0.84 -35.01 -9.70
CA TRP A 709 1.98 -35.03 -8.79
C TRP A 709 2.80 -36.30 -8.94
N GLN A 710 4.11 -36.14 -8.80
CA GLN A 710 5.06 -37.25 -8.64
C GLN A 710 5.92 -36.98 -7.39
N PRO A 711 6.12 -37.97 -6.50
CA PRO A 711 7.05 -37.81 -5.38
C PRO A 711 8.48 -37.57 -5.90
N VAL A 712 9.30 -36.89 -5.11
CA VAL A 712 10.76 -36.83 -5.33
C VAL A 712 11.45 -38.02 -4.65
N THR A 713 12.62 -38.42 -5.14
CA THR A 713 13.41 -39.45 -4.44
C THR A 713 13.81 -39.00 -3.03
N LEU A 714 13.88 -39.96 -2.10
CA LEU A 714 14.40 -39.76 -0.74
C LEU A 714 15.84 -40.29 -0.58
N ALA A 715 16.44 -40.82 -1.65
CA ALA A 715 17.85 -41.21 -1.71
C ALA A 715 18.72 -39.96 -1.89
N GLY A 716 19.76 -39.80 -1.05
CA GLY A 716 20.60 -38.60 -1.02
C GLY A 716 19.93 -37.32 -0.46
N ALA A 717 18.60 -37.30 -0.36
CA ALA A 717 17.84 -36.13 0.06
C ALA A 717 18.23 -35.62 1.46
N PRO A 718 18.23 -34.30 1.71
CA PRO A 718 18.68 -33.71 2.96
C PRO A 718 17.79 -34.07 4.17
N GLY A 719 18.17 -33.61 5.36
CA GLY A 719 17.32 -33.71 6.56
C GLY A 719 15.97 -33.01 6.37
N GLY A 720 14.92 -33.59 6.96
CA GLY A 720 13.60 -32.96 7.03
C GLY A 720 13.66 -31.67 7.85
N ARG A 721 12.99 -30.61 7.36
CA ARG A 721 13.24 -29.24 7.84
C ARG A 721 12.04 -28.32 7.70
N TYR A 722 12.02 -27.31 8.56
CA TYR A 722 11.04 -26.23 8.63
C TYR A 722 11.73 -24.87 8.43
N GLY A 723 11.14 -23.97 7.65
CA GLY A 723 11.62 -22.58 7.54
C GLY A 723 13.03 -22.39 6.97
N GLY A 724 13.51 -23.37 6.19
CA GLY A 724 14.67 -23.19 5.31
C GLY A 724 14.28 -22.47 4.02
N ALA A 725 15.26 -22.04 3.24
CA ALA A 725 15.04 -21.38 1.94
C ALA A 725 15.42 -22.30 0.77
N ALA A 726 14.89 -22.01 -0.42
CA ALA A 726 15.30 -22.68 -1.65
C ALA A 726 15.26 -21.75 -2.86
N VAL A 727 16.07 -22.08 -3.87
CA VAL A 727 16.14 -21.34 -5.14
C VAL A 727 16.23 -22.30 -6.33
N TRP A 728 15.84 -21.85 -7.52
CA TRP A 728 16.02 -22.56 -8.79
C TRP A 728 17.20 -21.98 -9.55
N THR A 729 18.14 -22.82 -10.00
CA THR A 729 19.32 -22.36 -10.75
C THR A 729 19.08 -22.17 -12.24
N GLY A 730 17.99 -22.73 -12.76
CA GLY A 730 17.80 -23.06 -14.17
C GLY A 730 17.74 -24.57 -14.41
N ASP A 731 18.48 -25.36 -13.63
CA ASP A 731 18.61 -26.82 -13.78
C ASP A 731 18.31 -27.61 -12.49
N VAL A 732 18.61 -27.04 -11.30
CA VAL A 732 18.43 -27.71 -10.00
C VAL A 732 17.76 -26.81 -8.96
N MET A 733 17.04 -27.43 -8.03
CA MET A 733 16.54 -26.78 -6.81
C MET A 733 17.63 -26.88 -5.74
N VAL A 734 18.15 -25.75 -5.26
CA VAL A 734 19.06 -25.71 -4.09
C VAL A 734 18.22 -25.40 -2.85
N VAL A 735 18.31 -26.24 -1.83
CA VAL A 735 17.66 -26.07 -0.51
C VAL A 735 18.75 -25.88 0.55
N TRP A 736 18.59 -24.90 1.45
CA TRP A 736 19.53 -24.67 2.56
C TRP A 736 18.85 -24.16 3.83
N GLY A 737 19.49 -24.41 4.98
CA GLY A 737 19.12 -23.80 6.26
C GLY A 737 17.81 -24.32 6.88
N GLY A 738 17.29 -23.56 7.85
CA GLY A 738 16.05 -23.84 8.58
C GLY A 738 16.28 -24.52 9.93
N VAL A 739 15.22 -25.15 10.46
CA VAL A 739 15.25 -25.97 11.68
C VAL A 739 15.03 -27.44 11.33
N GLY A 740 15.91 -28.30 11.83
CA GLY A 740 15.77 -29.76 11.79
C GLY A 740 15.26 -30.33 13.12
N THR A 741 15.26 -31.65 13.27
CA THR A 741 14.64 -32.35 14.43
C THR A 741 15.13 -31.97 15.82
N THR A 742 16.28 -31.33 15.96
CA THR A 742 16.93 -31.03 17.25
C THR A 742 17.56 -29.63 17.35
N GLU A 743 17.82 -28.97 16.22
CA GLU A 743 18.64 -27.75 16.15
C GLU A 743 18.37 -26.96 14.86
N LEU A 744 18.82 -25.70 14.84
CA LEU A 744 18.98 -24.95 13.60
C LEU A 744 20.08 -25.59 12.76
N ILE A 745 19.83 -25.76 11.47
CA ILE A 745 20.73 -26.46 10.55
C ILE A 745 21.35 -25.52 9.53
N ALA A 746 22.58 -25.83 9.11
CA ALA A 746 23.31 -25.16 8.03
C ALA A 746 23.62 -26.13 6.88
N ASP A 747 22.99 -27.32 6.84
CA ASP A 747 23.11 -28.25 5.73
C ASP A 747 22.10 -27.90 4.61
N GLY A 748 22.26 -28.57 3.46
CA GLY A 748 21.41 -28.37 2.30
C GLY A 748 21.50 -29.50 1.29
N GLY A 749 20.69 -29.40 0.24
CA GLY A 749 20.68 -30.35 -0.87
C GLY A 749 20.34 -29.68 -2.19
N ARG A 750 21.01 -30.12 -3.26
CA ARG A 750 20.71 -29.83 -4.67
C ARG A 750 19.87 -30.96 -5.23
N TYR A 751 18.67 -30.68 -5.73
CA TYR A 751 17.79 -31.65 -6.38
C TYR A 751 17.74 -31.42 -7.88
N ASP A 752 18.09 -32.46 -8.63
CA ASP A 752 17.91 -32.56 -10.08
C ASP A 752 16.54 -33.24 -10.35
N PRO A 753 15.54 -32.53 -10.88
CA PRO A 753 14.23 -33.08 -11.16
C PRO A 753 14.17 -33.98 -12.41
N ALA A 754 15.18 -33.90 -13.30
CA ALA A 754 15.27 -34.68 -14.53
C ALA A 754 15.94 -36.05 -14.29
N ALA A 755 16.97 -36.09 -13.43
CA ALA A 755 17.57 -37.33 -12.93
C ALA A 755 16.81 -37.95 -11.74
N ASP A 756 15.91 -37.18 -11.11
CA ASP A 756 15.28 -37.48 -9.82
C ASP A 756 16.31 -37.88 -8.76
N SER A 757 17.26 -36.98 -8.50
CA SER A 757 18.40 -37.25 -7.61
C SER A 757 18.78 -36.06 -6.75
N TRP A 758 19.27 -36.34 -5.54
CA TRP A 758 19.78 -35.34 -4.62
C TRP A 758 21.29 -35.48 -4.44
N SER A 759 21.99 -34.34 -4.45
CA SER A 759 23.37 -34.20 -3.99
C SER A 759 23.43 -33.26 -2.78
N PRO A 760 24.34 -33.47 -1.81
CA PRO A 760 24.49 -32.54 -0.70
C PRO A 760 24.98 -31.17 -1.18
N VAL A 761 24.77 -30.13 -0.37
CA VAL A 761 25.46 -28.84 -0.48
C VAL A 761 26.75 -28.91 0.35
N SER A 762 27.85 -28.33 -0.16
CA SER A 762 29.13 -28.26 0.55
C SER A 762 29.03 -27.46 1.86
N ALA A 763 29.69 -27.97 2.89
CA ALA A 763 29.82 -27.30 4.18
C ALA A 763 31.03 -26.36 4.30
N ALA A 764 31.83 -26.23 3.24
CA ALA A 764 33.02 -25.37 3.24
C ALA A 764 32.62 -23.90 3.05
N GLY A 765 32.84 -23.08 4.09
CA GLY A 765 32.57 -21.63 4.07
C GLY A 765 31.12 -21.23 4.33
N GLN A 766 30.23 -22.18 4.62
CA GLN A 766 28.79 -21.92 4.81
C GLN A 766 28.51 -20.92 5.96
N PRO A 767 27.42 -20.12 5.88
CA PRO A 767 26.98 -19.27 6.98
C PRO A 767 26.62 -20.08 8.24
N SER A 768 26.54 -19.40 9.39
CA SER A 768 26.01 -20.01 10.62
C SER A 768 24.55 -20.50 10.44
N PRO A 769 24.14 -21.61 11.09
CA PRO A 769 22.77 -22.15 11.01
C PRO A 769 21.72 -21.08 11.29
N ARG A 770 20.59 -21.09 10.57
CA ARG A 770 19.60 -20.00 10.66
C ARG A 770 18.21 -20.33 10.09
N ILE A 771 17.20 -19.65 10.63
CA ILE A 771 15.79 -19.62 10.17
C ILE A 771 15.36 -18.16 9.93
N PHE A 772 14.28 -17.94 9.16
CA PHE A 772 13.74 -16.60 8.83
C PHE A 772 14.77 -15.66 8.18
N HIS A 773 15.72 -16.25 7.47
CA HIS A 773 16.65 -15.62 6.55
C HIS A 773 16.00 -15.51 5.16
N THR A 774 16.47 -14.58 4.33
CA THR A 774 16.12 -14.60 2.91
C THR A 774 17.09 -15.51 2.13
N ALA A 775 16.63 -16.03 0.99
CA ALA A 775 17.52 -16.46 -0.08
C ALA A 775 16.92 -16.23 -1.47
N PHE A 776 17.76 -15.91 -2.45
CA PHE A 776 17.38 -15.74 -3.86
C PHE A 776 18.49 -16.19 -4.81
N TRP A 777 18.17 -16.36 -6.09
CA TRP A 777 19.12 -16.66 -7.17
C TRP A 777 19.46 -15.37 -7.92
N ASN A 778 20.74 -14.98 -7.97
CA ASN A 778 21.16 -13.79 -8.72
C ASN A 778 21.36 -14.07 -10.23
N GLY A 779 21.42 -15.34 -10.64
CA GLY A 779 21.79 -15.79 -11.99
C GLY A 779 22.93 -16.81 -12.02
N SER A 780 23.76 -16.86 -10.97
CA SER A 780 24.90 -17.78 -10.83
C SER A 780 25.16 -18.29 -9.41
N GLU A 781 24.66 -17.60 -8.38
CA GLU A 781 24.83 -17.91 -6.97
C GLU A 781 23.48 -17.89 -6.24
N MET A 782 23.30 -18.79 -5.27
CA MET A 782 22.28 -18.67 -4.23
C MET A 782 22.81 -17.72 -3.15
N VAL A 783 22.22 -16.54 -3.01
CA VAL A 783 22.58 -15.59 -1.95
C VAL A 783 21.65 -15.80 -0.77
N VAL A 784 22.22 -15.98 0.43
CA VAL A 784 21.53 -16.09 1.73
C VAL A 784 21.92 -14.90 2.59
N TRP A 785 20.97 -14.24 3.26
CA TRP A 785 21.28 -13.17 4.21
C TRP A 785 20.32 -13.11 5.42
N GLY A 786 20.86 -12.65 6.56
CA GLY A 786 20.09 -12.30 7.76
C GLY A 786 19.54 -13.52 8.50
N GLY A 787 18.41 -13.34 9.19
CA GLY A 787 17.72 -14.38 9.95
C GLY A 787 18.14 -14.50 11.41
N ALA A 788 17.63 -15.53 12.08
CA ALA A 788 17.92 -15.88 13.47
C ALA A 788 18.76 -17.17 13.53
N ALA A 789 19.94 -17.11 14.17
CA ALA A 789 20.86 -18.25 14.34
C ALA A 789 20.75 -18.94 15.70
N ASP A 790 20.00 -18.35 16.62
CA ASP A 790 19.32 -18.98 17.75
C ASP A 790 17.95 -18.29 17.89
N VAL A 791 16.97 -18.98 18.46
CA VAL A 791 15.62 -18.47 18.76
C VAL A 791 15.37 -18.35 20.27
N ASN A 792 16.31 -18.79 21.13
CA ASN A 792 16.23 -18.59 22.58
C ASN A 792 17.63 -18.57 23.24
N PRO A 793 18.34 -17.41 23.25
CA PRO A 793 17.88 -16.08 22.85
C PRO A 793 17.79 -15.89 21.32
N TRP A 794 17.10 -14.84 20.88
CA TRP A 794 17.04 -14.48 19.46
C TRP A 794 18.37 -13.89 18.98
N ASP A 795 19.27 -14.76 18.53
CA ASP A 795 20.63 -14.41 18.08
C ASP A 795 20.60 -14.06 16.59
N LEU A 796 20.18 -12.82 16.31
CA LEU A 796 19.91 -12.31 14.98
C LEU A 796 21.19 -12.02 14.18
N ARG A 797 21.07 -12.03 12.86
CA ARG A 797 22.21 -11.95 11.93
C ARG A 797 22.08 -10.78 10.95
N ASN A 798 23.22 -10.14 10.70
CA ASN A 798 23.46 -9.19 9.60
C ASN A 798 24.51 -9.71 8.59
N ASP A 799 24.87 -10.99 8.71
CA ASP A 799 25.78 -11.70 7.80
C ASP A 799 24.99 -12.65 6.88
N GLY A 800 25.72 -13.29 5.97
CA GLY A 800 25.15 -14.14 4.94
C GLY A 800 26.25 -14.85 4.14
N GLY A 801 25.86 -15.51 3.06
CA GLY A 801 26.80 -16.14 2.14
C GLY A 801 26.19 -16.36 0.75
N LYS A 802 27.06 -16.35 -0.26
CA LYS A 802 26.77 -16.67 -1.64
C LYS A 802 27.27 -18.09 -1.93
N TYR A 803 26.41 -18.96 -2.46
CA TYR A 803 26.74 -20.33 -2.80
C TYR A 803 26.75 -20.51 -4.32
N ASP A 804 27.90 -20.90 -4.86
CA ASP A 804 28.04 -21.32 -6.26
C ASP A 804 27.80 -22.84 -6.37
N PRO A 805 26.72 -23.28 -7.06
CA PRO A 805 26.41 -24.70 -7.22
C PRO A 805 27.35 -25.42 -8.20
N LEU A 806 28.11 -24.71 -9.03
CA LEU A 806 29.08 -25.26 -10.00
C LEU A 806 30.41 -25.62 -9.33
N SER A 807 30.97 -24.74 -8.49
CA SER A 807 32.17 -25.05 -7.68
C SER A 807 31.85 -25.77 -6.36
N ASP A 808 30.58 -25.79 -5.95
CA ASP A 808 30.12 -26.31 -4.66
C ASP A 808 30.84 -25.64 -3.47
N SER A 809 30.82 -24.31 -3.46
CA SER A 809 31.52 -23.50 -2.46
C SER A 809 30.73 -22.28 -2.02
N TRP A 810 31.01 -21.82 -0.79
CA TRP A 810 30.41 -20.63 -0.20
C TRP A 810 31.43 -19.49 -0.06
N VAL A 811 30.98 -18.27 -0.32
CA VAL A 811 31.71 -17.01 -0.07
C VAL A 811 30.85 -16.16 0.88
N PRO A 812 31.37 -15.66 2.01
CA PRO A 812 30.58 -14.83 2.93
C PRO A 812 30.20 -13.49 2.29
N THR A 813 29.01 -12.97 2.61
CA THR A 813 28.64 -11.60 2.21
C THR A 813 29.42 -10.56 3.03
N SER A 814 29.56 -9.35 2.50
CA SER A 814 30.09 -8.22 3.28
C SER A 814 29.19 -7.90 4.47
N VAL A 815 29.82 -7.53 5.59
CA VAL A 815 29.15 -6.96 6.78
C VAL A 815 29.46 -5.47 6.95
N THR A 816 30.28 -4.90 6.08
CA THR A 816 30.64 -3.47 6.11
C THR A 816 29.49 -2.65 5.56
N GLY A 817 28.90 -1.79 6.40
CA GLY A 817 27.68 -1.03 6.06
C GLY A 817 26.38 -1.83 6.12
N ALA A 818 26.43 -3.13 6.42
CA ALA A 818 25.25 -3.99 6.44
C ALA A 818 24.23 -3.54 7.50
N PRO A 819 22.91 -3.55 7.19
CA PRO A 819 21.87 -3.13 8.11
C PRO A 819 21.82 -4.01 9.36
N ALA A 820 21.24 -3.48 10.44
CA ALA A 820 21.15 -4.18 11.72
C ALA A 820 20.51 -5.58 11.58
N GLY A 821 21.04 -6.54 12.35
CA GLY A 821 20.69 -7.96 12.22
C GLY A 821 19.22 -8.24 12.54
N ARG A 822 18.58 -9.04 11.68
CA ARG A 822 17.11 -9.09 11.59
C ARG A 822 16.56 -10.40 11.05
N ALA A 823 15.40 -10.80 11.55
CA ALA A 823 14.61 -11.93 11.03
C ALA A 823 13.30 -11.43 10.39
N LYS A 824 12.61 -12.32 9.65
CA LYS A 824 11.25 -12.09 9.09
C LYS A 824 11.12 -10.84 8.19
N HIS A 825 12.24 -10.42 7.60
CA HIS A 825 12.34 -9.36 6.60
C HIS A 825 11.99 -9.92 5.22
N SER A 826 11.66 -9.04 4.27
CA SER A 826 11.64 -9.41 2.84
C SER A 826 12.92 -8.95 2.14
N SER A 827 13.16 -9.50 0.96
CA SER A 827 14.18 -8.98 0.04
C SER A 827 13.74 -9.04 -1.41
N ALA A 828 14.14 -8.06 -2.20
CA ALA A 828 13.99 -8.03 -3.65
C ALA A 828 15.36 -8.07 -4.34
N TRP A 829 15.45 -8.76 -5.48
CA TRP A 829 16.63 -8.72 -6.36
C TRP A 829 16.31 -7.81 -7.55
N THR A 830 17.02 -6.70 -7.69
CA THR A 830 16.76 -5.73 -8.77
C THR A 830 17.24 -6.21 -10.14
N GLY A 831 18.24 -7.09 -10.13
CA GLY A 831 19.10 -7.41 -11.28
C GLY A 831 20.56 -7.03 -11.05
N SER A 832 20.85 -6.17 -10.07
CA SER A 832 22.21 -5.77 -9.65
C SER A 832 22.40 -5.68 -8.13
N GLU A 833 21.34 -5.34 -7.38
CA GLU A 833 21.36 -5.19 -5.92
C GLU A 833 20.31 -6.11 -5.24
N MET A 834 20.66 -6.66 -4.08
CA MET A 834 19.69 -7.19 -3.13
C MET A 834 19.20 -6.06 -2.24
N ILE A 835 17.92 -5.69 -2.36
CA ILE A 835 17.23 -4.84 -1.38
C ILE A 835 16.77 -5.76 -0.25
N VAL A 836 17.05 -5.40 1.00
CA VAL A 836 16.48 -6.01 2.21
C VAL A 836 15.72 -4.94 2.97
N TRP A 837 14.50 -5.23 3.41
CA TRP A 837 13.69 -4.24 4.13
C TRP A 837 12.81 -4.85 5.23
N GLY A 838 12.57 -4.05 6.27
CA GLY A 838 11.69 -4.38 7.40
C GLY A 838 12.18 -5.59 8.20
N GLY A 839 11.24 -6.38 8.70
CA GLY A 839 11.49 -7.47 9.63
C GLY A 839 11.57 -6.98 11.07
N CYS A 840 12.28 -7.73 11.91
CA CYS A 840 12.34 -7.50 13.36
C CYS A 840 13.75 -7.63 13.92
N ASN A 841 14.02 -6.88 14.99
CA ASN A 841 15.08 -7.15 15.94
C ASN A 841 14.56 -7.12 17.39
N GLY A 842 15.47 -7.11 18.36
CA GLY A 842 15.12 -7.21 19.78
C GLY A 842 14.85 -8.65 20.26
N GLY A 843 14.75 -8.80 21.59
CA GLY A 843 14.58 -10.09 22.24
C GLY A 843 13.15 -10.63 22.05
N GLY A 844 12.98 -11.64 21.21
CA GLY A 844 11.65 -12.14 20.83
C GLY A 844 11.10 -11.55 19.53
N CYS A 845 11.91 -10.81 18.78
CA CYS A 845 11.43 -9.92 17.70
C CYS A 845 10.45 -8.85 18.21
N SER A 846 10.80 -8.25 19.36
CA SER A 846 10.01 -7.22 20.04
C SER A 846 9.92 -5.92 19.23
N ASP A 847 10.98 -5.58 18.48
CA ASP A 847 11.12 -4.28 17.84
C ASP A 847 11.06 -4.49 16.32
N GLN A 848 9.95 -4.11 15.68
CA GLN A 848 9.81 -4.22 14.22
C GLN A 848 10.49 -3.04 13.54
N LEU A 849 10.93 -3.22 12.29
CA LEU A 849 11.82 -2.30 11.61
C LEU A 849 11.13 -1.61 10.42
N VAL A 850 11.42 -0.32 10.27
CA VAL A 850 11.15 0.51 9.07
C VAL A 850 12.43 0.69 8.22
N SER A 851 13.58 0.29 8.76
CA SER A 851 14.88 0.39 8.12
C SER A 851 15.15 -0.77 7.15
N GLY A 852 16.12 -0.61 6.26
CA GLY A 852 16.57 -1.63 5.32
C GLY A 852 18.00 -1.39 4.85
N GLY A 853 18.42 -2.11 3.81
CA GLY A 853 19.67 -1.86 3.11
C GLY A 853 19.71 -2.51 1.73
N ARG A 854 20.41 -1.89 0.80
CA ARG A 854 20.74 -2.43 -0.53
C ARG A 854 22.15 -2.99 -0.52
N TYR A 855 22.35 -4.13 -1.16
CA TYR A 855 23.64 -4.83 -1.27
C TYR A 855 23.99 -5.11 -2.72
N ASP A 856 25.04 -4.45 -3.20
CA ASP A 856 25.65 -4.71 -4.51
C ASP A 856 26.51 -5.98 -4.43
N LEU A 857 26.23 -6.96 -5.30
CA LEU A 857 26.90 -8.27 -5.30
C LEU A 857 28.26 -8.28 -6.01
N ASP A 858 28.55 -7.27 -6.84
CA ASP A 858 29.78 -7.11 -7.61
C ASP A 858 30.83 -6.30 -6.84
N THR A 859 30.42 -5.20 -6.20
CA THR A 859 31.31 -4.40 -5.32
C THR A 859 31.40 -4.95 -3.90
N GLY A 860 30.33 -5.59 -3.42
CA GLY A 860 30.22 -6.01 -2.02
C GLY A 860 29.97 -4.86 -1.04
N GLU A 861 29.49 -3.72 -1.52
CA GLU A 861 29.14 -2.57 -0.68
C GLU A 861 27.65 -2.58 -0.28
N TRP A 862 27.37 -2.05 0.90
CA TRP A 862 26.01 -1.86 1.43
C TRP A 862 25.66 -0.38 1.50
N GLN A 863 24.43 -0.05 1.14
CA GLN A 863 23.82 1.27 1.34
C GLN A 863 22.55 1.11 2.21
N PRO A 864 22.20 2.06 3.09
CA PRO A 864 20.88 2.05 3.71
C PRO A 864 19.80 2.31 2.65
N THR A 865 18.58 1.81 2.88
CA THR A 865 17.39 2.31 2.16
C THR A 865 16.93 3.61 2.81
N ASN A 866 16.33 4.53 2.06
CA ASN A 866 15.62 5.66 2.66
C ASN A 866 14.49 5.20 3.61
N GLU A 867 14.31 5.94 4.71
CA GLU A 867 13.26 5.74 5.72
C GLU A 867 12.17 6.84 5.65
N ALA A 868 12.42 7.95 4.94
CA ALA A 868 11.41 8.99 4.70
C ALA A 868 10.37 8.49 3.69
N GLY A 869 9.09 8.58 4.05
CA GLY A 869 7.97 8.00 3.30
C GLY A 869 7.84 6.47 3.45
N ALA A 870 8.74 5.81 4.19
CA ALA A 870 8.72 4.36 4.30
C ALA A 870 7.48 3.86 5.07
N PRO A 871 6.79 2.81 4.59
CA PRO A 871 5.58 2.30 5.21
C PRO A 871 5.91 1.74 6.59
N ARG A 872 4.98 1.95 7.54
CA ARG A 872 5.12 1.67 8.98
C ARG A 872 5.84 0.34 9.32
N GLU A 873 6.63 0.32 10.40
CA GLU A 873 7.49 -0.80 10.82
C GLU A 873 6.80 -2.17 10.89
N ARG A 874 7.41 -3.21 10.29
CA ARG A 874 6.72 -4.50 10.08
C ARG A 874 7.60 -5.74 9.81
N GLU A 875 7.16 -6.87 10.35
CA GLU A 875 7.60 -8.24 10.02
C GLU A 875 6.50 -9.01 9.25
N PHE A 876 6.84 -10.19 8.67
CA PHE A 876 5.88 -11.09 7.99
C PHE A 876 5.00 -10.46 6.89
N HIS A 877 5.45 -9.34 6.32
CA HIS A 877 4.91 -8.71 5.11
C HIS A 877 5.35 -9.49 3.86
N SER A 878 4.65 -9.32 2.74
CA SER A 878 5.20 -9.72 1.43
C SER A 878 5.93 -8.56 0.78
N ALA A 879 6.90 -8.87 -0.08
CA ALA A 879 7.44 -7.93 -1.05
C ALA A 879 7.58 -8.59 -2.43
N VAL A 880 7.35 -7.84 -3.51
CA VAL A 880 7.60 -8.27 -4.90
C VAL A 880 8.39 -7.21 -5.66
N TRP A 881 9.28 -7.63 -6.55
CA TRP A 881 9.97 -6.73 -7.48
C TRP A 881 9.21 -6.65 -8.80
N THR A 882 8.79 -5.46 -9.21
CA THR A 882 8.05 -5.25 -10.47
C THR A 882 8.94 -5.39 -11.71
N GLY A 883 10.22 -5.02 -11.55
CA GLY A 883 11.16 -4.70 -12.62
C GLY A 883 11.82 -3.33 -12.43
N SER A 884 11.12 -2.40 -11.75
CA SER A 884 11.55 -1.02 -11.45
C SER A 884 11.56 -0.69 -9.95
N GLU A 885 10.66 -1.30 -9.18
CA GLU A 885 10.43 -0.98 -7.77
C GLU A 885 10.05 -2.23 -6.95
N MET A 886 10.20 -2.14 -5.64
CA MET A 886 9.76 -3.16 -4.69
C MET A 886 8.43 -2.74 -4.07
N ILE A 887 7.35 -3.45 -4.38
CA ILE A 887 6.06 -3.28 -3.69
C ILE A 887 6.10 -4.10 -2.40
N VAL A 888 5.82 -3.48 -1.26
CA VAL A 888 5.67 -4.11 0.07
C VAL A 888 4.22 -4.01 0.52
N TRP A 889 3.65 -5.09 1.09
CA TRP A 889 2.27 -5.07 1.59
C TRP A 889 2.05 -5.95 2.84
N GLY A 890 1.12 -5.51 3.70
CA GLY A 890 0.62 -6.25 4.85
C GLY A 890 1.67 -6.48 5.94
N GLY A 891 1.57 -7.61 6.64
CA GLY A 891 2.47 -8.02 7.73
C GLY A 891 1.96 -7.66 9.12
N TYR A 892 2.87 -7.64 10.10
CA TYR A 892 2.61 -7.38 11.52
C TYR A 892 3.59 -6.33 12.07
N GLY A 893 3.07 -5.32 12.75
CA GLY A 893 3.85 -4.30 13.47
C GLY A 893 3.48 -4.25 14.95
N GLY A 894 4.14 -3.39 15.74
CA GLY A 894 4.01 -3.36 17.21
C GLY A 894 2.64 -2.96 17.78
N ARG A 895 1.60 -2.85 16.95
CA ARG A 895 0.19 -2.66 17.35
C ARG A 895 -0.78 -3.64 16.67
N GLY A 896 -0.27 -4.74 16.11
CA GLY A 896 -1.05 -5.75 15.40
C GLY A 896 -0.74 -5.85 13.91
N LYS A 897 -1.61 -6.56 13.18
CA LYS A 897 -1.52 -6.80 11.73
C LYS A 897 -1.71 -5.51 10.93
N LEU A 898 -1.34 -5.55 9.65
CA LEU A 898 -1.38 -4.42 8.73
C LEU A 898 -2.10 -4.78 7.42
N HIS A 899 -2.72 -3.78 6.82
CA HIS A 899 -3.35 -3.77 5.49
C HIS A 899 -2.87 -2.56 4.66
N THR A 900 -1.70 -2.02 5.02
CA THR A 900 -1.04 -0.92 4.31
C THR A 900 0.24 -1.44 3.65
N GLY A 901 0.90 -0.61 2.85
CA GLY A 901 2.12 -0.97 2.15
C GLY A 901 2.79 0.25 1.53
N GLY A 902 3.80 0.02 0.71
CA GLY A 902 4.51 1.07 -0.02
C GLY A 902 5.27 0.51 -1.21
N ARG A 903 5.46 1.36 -2.22
CA ARG A 903 6.38 1.16 -3.34
C ARG A 903 7.74 1.73 -2.96
N TYR A 904 8.82 1.01 -3.22
CA TYR A 904 10.18 1.47 -3.01
C TYR A 904 10.98 1.48 -4.31
N ALA A 905 11.37 2.67 -4.75
CA ALA A 905 12.23 2.85 -5.91
C ALA A 905 13.70 2.87 -5.49
N ALA A 906 14.50 1.99 -6.08
CA ALA A 906 15.92 1.86 -5.76
C ALA A 906 16.78 2.68 -6.73
N GLY A 907 17.49 3.67 -6.20
CA GLY A 907 18.39 4.54 -6.96
C GLY A 907 19.28 5.41 -6.07
N PRO A 908 20.00 6.39 -6.63
CA PRO A 908 20.96 7.20 -5.87
C PRO A 908 20.28 8.00 -4.74
N SER A 909 21.03 8.22 -3.66
CA SER A 909 20.52 8.93 -2.47
C SER A 909 20.22 10.40 -2.75
N CYS A 910 19.07 10.85 -2.27
CA CYS A 910 18.54 12.18 -2.56
C CYS A 910 19.34 13.29 -1.87
N THR A 911 20.06 14.12 -2.63
CA THR A 911 20.53 15.42 -2.12
C THR A 911 19.39 16.43 -2.13
N ASN A 912 18.50 16.34 -1.13
CA ASN A 912 17.38 17.27 -0.94
C ASN A 912 17.87 18.64 -0.42
N ASP A 913 18.57 19.40 -1.27
CA ASP A 913 18.95 20.80 -1.04
C ASP A 913 17.75 21.76 -1.18
N ILE A 914 16.61 21.42 -0.56
CA ILE A 914 15.43 22.28 -0.44
C ILE A 914 15.63 23.29 0.70
N PHE A 915 16.75 24.05 0.67
CA PHE A 915 16.96 25.31 1.39
C PHE A 915 18.20 26.07 0.85
N ALA A 916 18.36 26.13 -0.48
CA ALA A 916 19.55 26.70 -1.14
C ALA A 916 19.30 27.96 -2.00
N ASP A 917 18.17 28.65 -1.85
CA ASP A 917 17.91 29.92 -2.56
C ASP A 917 17.34 31.04 -1.66
N GLY A 918 18.17 32.05 -1.39
CA GLY A 918 17.71 33.44 -1.45
C GLY A 918 16.96 34.10 -0.26
N PHE A 919 17.40 33.93 0.99
CA PHE A 919 17.12 34.96 2.03
C PHE A 919 18.39 35.44 2.73
N GLU A 920 18.69 36.74 2.62
CA GLU A 920 19.82 37.37 3.31
C GLU A 920 19.58 37.45 4.82
N SER A 921 20.58 37.09 5.62
CA SER A 921 20.50 37.09 7.08
C SER A 921 20.47 38.51 7.66
N GLY A 922 19.27 39.02 7.94
CA GLY A 922 19.07 40.21 8.76
C GLY A 922 19.33 39.92 10.24
N ASP A 923 20.43 40.44 10.78
CA ASP A 923 20.82 40.34 12.20
C ASP A 923 19.77 40.95 13.15
N LEU A 924 19.31 40.17 14.13
CA LEU A 924 19.19 40.64 15.52
C LEU A 924 19.36 39.51 16.53
N SER A 925 20.56 39.42 17.09
CA SER A 925 20.86 38.59 18.28
C SER A 925 20.45 39.27 19.60
N ALA A 926 19.75 38.55 20.50
CA ALA A 926 19.70 38.80 21.95
C ALA A 926 18.94 37.69 22.74
N TRP A 927 19.14 37.67 24.07
CA TRP A 927 18.32 37.01 25.11
C TRP A 927 18.43 35.48 25.32
N ASP A 928 19.63 35.03 25.67
CA ASP A 928 19.75 34.22 26.89
C ASP A 928 19.30 35.06 28.11
N VAL A 929 18.62 34.45 29.11
CA VAL A 929 18.92 34.56 30.56
C VAL A 929 17.87 33.86 31.46
N ALA A 930 18.38 32.93 32.28
CA ALA A 930 17.90 32.48 33.60
C ALA A 930 16.46 31.96 33.84
N VAL A 931 16.40 30.64 34.02
CA VAL A 931 15.51 29.89 34.94
C VAL A 931 15.58 30.47 36.37
N PRO A 932 14.44 30.59 37.08
CA PRO A 932 14.20 29.76 38.26
C PRO A 932 13.19 28.63 38.05
#